data_AF-A0AAN9CQY0-F1
#
_entry.id   AF-A0AAN9CQY0-F1
#
_cell.length_a   1.000
_cell.length_b   1.000
_cell.length_c   1.000
_cell.angle_alpha   90.00
_cell.angle_beta   90.00
_cell.angle_gamma   90.00
#
_symmetry.space_group_name_H-M   'P 1'
#
loop_
_entity.id
_entity.type
_entity.pdbx_description
1 polymer ?
#
loop_
_entity_poly.entity_id
_entity_poly.type
_entity_poly.pdbx_seq_one_letter_code
_entity_poly.pdbx_strand_id
1 'polypeptide(L)'
;MASCVSGCSSVMRFCQKLNRLKTLEDDVMATSLKRCLSTVDLALLGVGGMVGSGLYVLTGTVAKDTAGPAVVVSFIIAGVASLMAALCYAEFGARVPKTGSAYMFTYVSVGEIWAFLIGWNVILEYMIGGAAVARAWSGYLDSIFNHRIQNFTESHVMRWDVPFITHYPDLLAASILLVASFFISFGVRVSSWLNHIFSAISMVVIAFILVFGFVLADPVNWSAKEGGFAPFGFSGIMAGTATCFYAFVGFDVIAASSEEASNPQKAIPIATAISLGLAATAYVLVSTVLTLMVPWHTLDPNSALSDAFFRRGYSWAGFIVAVGSICAMNTVLLSNLFSLPRIVYAMAEDGLFFSVFSRVNPVTKVPVIAILVFGSLMAFLALIFDLEALVQFLSIGTLLAYTFVAASIIVLRYQQDKSTGSSGGIKSDTSSTPSLNQSGQQLDPSVAVNETQTFAQDSGEPKEYESFSDKLQLVERQKAVKERRAAGTLKARWEPYLGRILGDCEPGEVVAFSVLALMVSAVSFSAVLVFGTNQLHLPVWSFTLLLVIFSLVFLLSLALIWVHEQQPNHKTFQVPLVPFIPGFSILLNVFLMLKLSPLTWIRFTIWLAAGLLVYFGYGVWHSKEGLREQQGQEVAARYVVLPSGSLVETVQNVQPEGHTHNTHTPTLDNPPASR
;
A
#
# COMPACT_ATOMS: atom_id res chain seq x y z
N MET A 1 19.41 42.82 -2.50
CA MET A 1 18.10 42.16 -2.26
C MET A 1 17.57 41.35 -3.45
N ALA A 2 17.91 41.63 -4.72
CA ALA A 2 17.44 40.86 -5.88
C ALA A 2 18.02 39.43 -6.02
N SER A 3 19.23 39.17 -5.53
CA SER A 3 19.86 37.84 -5.55
C SER A 3 19.26 36.84 -4.54
N CYS A 4 18.60 37.33 -3.49
CA CYS A 4 17.95 36.49 -2.48
C CYS A 4 16.57 35.99 -2.96
N VAL A 5 15.89 36.75 -3.83
CA VAL A 5 14.58 36.39 -4.40
C VAL A 5 14.71 35.30 -5.47
N SER A 6 15.79 35.31 -6.28
CA SER A 6 16.02 34.29 -7.31
C SER A 6 16.32 32.90 -6.71
N GLY A 7 17.13 32.84 -5.65
CA GLY A 7 17.40 31.60 -4.91
C GLY A 7 16.14 31.02 -4.25
N CYS A 8 15.31 31.88 -3.61
CA CYS A 8 14.06 31.47 -3.00
C CYS A 8 13.04 30.96 -4.05
N SER A 9 12.97 31.60 -5.22
CA SER A 9 12.11 31.14 -6.33
C SER A 9 12.54 29.80 -6.91
N SER A 10 13.85 29.53 -6.98
CA SER A 10 14.40 28.27 -7.48
C SER A 10 14.18 27.12 -6.50
N VAL A 11 14.36 27.37 -5.20
CA VAL A 11 14.06 26.40 -4.13
C VAL A 11 12.56 26.12 -4.07
N MET A 12 11.71 27.14 -4.18
CA MET A 12 10.27 26.96 -4.14
C MET A 12 9.75 26.17 -5.36
N ARG A 13 10.27 26.45 -6.56
CA ARG A 13 10.01 25.63 -7.76
C ARG A 13 10.51 24.19 -7.60
N PHE A 14 11.67 24.00 -6.98
CA PHE A 14 12.20 22.67 -6.71
C PHE A 14 11.32 21.90 -5.71
N CYS A 15 10.90 22.52 -4.61
CA CYS A 15 9.95 21.93 -3.66
C CYS A 15 8.59 21.61 -4.30
N GLN A 16 8.10 22.49 -5.19
CA GLN A 16 6.88 22.22 -5.97
C GLN A 16 7.03 21.00 -6.87
N LYS A 17 8.18 20.84 -7.56
CA LYS A 17 8.45 19.64 -8.37
C LYS A 17 8.42 18.35 -7.57
N LEU A 18 8.86 18.38 -6.30
CA LEU A 18 8.93 17.20 -5.44
C LEU A 18 7.58 16.81 -4.80
N ASN A 19 6.67 17.77 -4.62
CA ASN A 19 5.37 17.57 -3.99
C ASN A 19 4.20 17.51 -4.99
N ARG A 20 4.46 17.14 -6.25
CA ARG A 20 3.41 16.96 -7.26
C ARG A 20 2.44 15.86 -6.84
N LEU A 21 1.15 16.14 -6.94
CA LEU A 21 0.08 15.20 -6.60
C LEU A 21 -0.45 14.58 -7.90
N LYS A 22 -0.68 13.27 -7.89
CA LYS A 22 -1.29 12.60 -9.03
C LYS A 22 -2.77 12.95 -9.11
N THR A 23 -3.18 13.55 -10.22
CA THR A 23 -4.60 13.81 -10.51
C THR A 23 -5.23 12.54 -11.06
N LEU A 24 -6.29 12.05 -10.41
CA LEU A 24 -7.06 10.92 -10.92
C LEU A 24 -7.94 11.44 -12.06
N GLU A 25 -7.90 10.77 -13.22
CA GLU A 25 -8.80 11.05 -14.34
C GLU A 25 -10.27 10.88 -13.91
N ASP A 26 -11.20 11.61 -14.55
CA ASP A 26 -12.62 11.70 -14.15
C ASP A 26 -13.33 10.34 -14.01
N ASP A 27 -12.81 9.30 -14.66
CA ASP A 27 -13.24 7.91 -14.46
C ASP A 27 -12.22 7.11 -13.62
N VAL A 28 -12.31 7.27 -12.30
CA VAL A 28 -11.56 6.49 -11.30
C VAL A 28 -11.76 4.97 -11.49
N MET A 29 -12.84 4.55 -12.17
CA MET A 29 -13.18 3.15 -12.42
C MET A 29 -12.66 2.62 -13.77
N ALA A 30 -12.12 3.44 -14.66
CA ALA A 30 -11.54 2.98 -15.92
C ALA A 30 -10.28 2.14 -15.66
N THR A 31 -10.27 0.87 -16.07
CA THR A 31 -9.13 -0.04 -15.87
C THR A 31 -8.81 -0.80 -17.16
N SER A 32 -7.53 -1.06 -17.41
CA SER A 32 -7.07 -1.94 -18.50
C SER A 32 -7.26 -3.43 -18.16
N LEU A 33 -7.46 -3.75 -16.88
CA LEU A 33 -7.68 -5.10 -16.35
C LEU A 33 -9.17 -5.45 -16.25
N LYS A 34 -9.49 -6.73 -16.43
CA LYS A 34 -10.85 -7.26 -16.30
C LYS A 34 -11.21 -7.41 -14.82
N ARG A 35 -12.34 -6.85 -14.42
CA ARG A 35 -12.91 -7.03 -13.08
C ARG A 35 -13.56 -8.40 -12.95
N CYS A 36 -12.89 -9.32 -12.27
CA CYS A 36 -13.34 -10.71 -12.12
C CYS A 36 -13.24 -11.27 -10.69
N LEU A 37 -12.54 -10.61 -9.77
CA LEU A 37 -12.37 -11.11 -8.41
C LEU A 37 -13.58 -10.77 -7.54
N SER A 38 -14.17 -11.81 -6.94
CA SER A 38 -15.20 -11.70 -5.91
C SER A 38 -14.60 -11.38 -4.54
N THR A 39 -15.42 -10.99 -3.57
CA THR A 39 -15.00 -10.78 -2.17
C THR A 39 -14.38 -12.04 -1.56
N VAL A 40 -14.89 -13.22 -1.91
CA VAL A 40 -14.35 -14.50 -1.44
C VAL A 40 -12.98 -14.77 -2.05
N ASP A 41 -12.81 -14.51 -3.35
CA ASP A 41 -11.53 -14.70 -4.04
C ASP A 41 -10.46 -13.77 -3.47
N LEU A 42 -10.83 -12.51 -3.19
CA LEU A 42 -9.95 -11.54 -2.53
C LEU A 42 -9.61 -11.95 -1.09
N ALA A 43 -10.57 -12.49 -0.33
CA ALA A 43 -10.30 -12.96 1.02
C ALA A 43 -9.35 -14.18 1.01
N LEU A 44 -9.56 -15.14 0.11
CA LEU A 44 -8.68 -16.30 -0.07
C LEU A 44 -7.29 -15.89 -0.57
N LEU A 45 -7.21 -14.86 -1.43
CA LEU A 45 -5.94 -14.27 -1.87
C LEU A 45 -5.19 -13.65 -0.69
N GLY A 46 -5.88 -12.89 0.18
CA GLY A 46 -5.28 -12.31 1.38
C GLY A 46 -4.85 -13.35 2.40
N VAL A 47 -5.68 -14.36 2.67
CA VAL A 47 -5.31 -15.46 3.59
C VAL A 47 -4.12 -16.23 3.02
N GLY A 48 -4.14 -16.61 1.74
CA GLY A 48 -3.01 -17.30 1.10
C GLY A 48 -1.75 -16.44 1.00
N GLY A 49 -1.86 -15.11 1.02
CA GLY A 49 -0.73 -14.19 1.07
C GLY A 49 -0.11 -14.05 2.45
N MET A 50 -0.92 -14.11 3.52
CA MET A 50 -0.43 -14.05 4.91
C MET A 50 0.07 -15.43 5.40
N VAL A 51 -0.69 -16.48 5.12
CA VAL A 51 -0.45 -17.84 5.60
C VAL A 51 0.66 -18.50 4.79
N GLY A 52 1.88 -18.42 5.31
CA GLY A 52 3.06 -19.04 4.71
C GLY A 52 4.15 -19.34 5.72
N SER A 53 5.37 -18.91 5.42
CA SER A 53 6.54 -19.03 6.31
C SER A 53 6.30 -18.44 7.71
N GLY A 54 5.49 -17.38 7.82
CA GLY A 54 5.09 -16.79 9.09
C GLY A 54 4.36 -17.77 10.02
N LEU A 55 3.44 -18.58 9.48
CA LEU A 55 2.71 -19.58 10.27
C LEU A 55 3.59 -20.80 10.56
N TYR A 56 4.22 -21.34 9.51
CA TYR A 56 4.82 -22.67 9.55
C TYR A 56 6.22 -22.74 10.14
N VAL A 57 7.01 -21.68 9.99
CA VAL A 57 8.42 -21.64 10.43
C VAL A 57 8.59 -20.65 11.56
N LEU A 58 8.17 -19.40 11.34
CA LEU A 58 8.45 -18.32 12.28
C LEU A 58 7.80 -18.53 13.65
N THR A 59 6.60 -19.11 13.71
CA THR A 59 5.94 -19.50 14.97
C THR A 59 6.86 -20.35 15.85
N GLY A 60 7.59 -21.29 15.26
CA GLY A 60 8.53 -22.17 15.96
C GLY A 60 9.76 -21.43 16.47
N THR A 61 10.39 -20.63 15.62
CA THR A 61 11.55 -19.79 15.97
C THR A 61 11.21 -18.84 17.11
N VAL A 62 10.09 -18.12 17.02
CA VAL A 62 9.67 -17.16 18.05
C VAL A 62 9.32 -17.88 19.36
N ALA A 63 8.63 -19.02 19.30
CA ALA A 63 8.31 -19.82 20.47
C ALA A 63 9.56 -20.35 21.18
N LYS A 64 10.59 -20.79 20.44
CA LYS A 64 11.82 -21.33 21.03
C LYS A 64 12.75 -20.24 21.57
N ASP A 65 13.03 -19.23 20.75
CA ASP A 65 14.19 -18.36 20.95
C ASP A 65 13.84 -17.00 21.59
N THR A 66 12.56 -16.60 21.61
CA THR A 66 12.19 -15.22 22.02
C THR A 66 11.05 -15.10 23.02
N ALA A 67 9.96 -15.86 22.87
CA ALA A 67 8.72 -15.63 23.64
C ALA A 67 8.29 -16.83 24.49
N GLY A 68 8.71 -18.06 24.18
CA GLY A 68 8.18 -19.25 24.84
C GLY A 68 6.70 -19.46 24.50
N PRO A 69 5.92 -20.08 25.42
CA PRO A 69 4.47 -20.20 25.28
C PRO A 69 3.72 -18.87 25.13
N ALA A 70 4.31 -17.76 25.62
CA ALA A 70 3.76 -16.43 25.49
C ALA A 70 3.79 -15.87 24.05
N VAL A 71 4.31 -16.63 23.07
CA VAL A 71 4.16 -16.33 21.64
C VAL A 71 2.70 -16.12 21.22
N VAL A 72 1.74 -16.75 21.92
CA VAL A 72 0.30 -16.52 21.72
C VAL A 72 -0.06 -15.06 21.96
N VAL A 73 0.48 -14.44 23.02
CA VAL A 73 0.27 -13.02 23.33
C VAL A 73 0.95 -12.14 22.28
N SER A 74 2.14 -12.52 21.83
CA SER A 74 2.85 -11.80 20.76
C SER A 74 2.02 -11.75 19.46
N PHE A 75 1.40 -12.86 19.06
CA PHE A 75 0.51 -12.88 17.89
C PHE A 75 -0.78 -12.07 18.08
N ILE A 76 -1.35 -12.04 19.29
CA ILE A 76 -2.53 -11.21 19.58
C ILE A 76 -2.18 -9.72 19.42
N ILE A 77 -1.06 -9.28 20.02
CA ILE A 77 -0.63 -7.87 19.92
C ILE A 77 -0.30 -7.52 18.46
N ALA A 78 0.43 -8.38 17.76
CA ALA A 78 0.75 -8.19 16.36
C ALA A 78 -0.51 -8.12 15.49
N GLY A 79 -1.48 -9.02 15.71
CA GLY A 79 -2.74 -9.03 14.97
C GLY A 79 -3.58 -7.77 15.18
N VAL A 80 -3.62 -7.22 16.40
CA VAL A 80 -4.27 -5.93 16.68
C VAL A 80 -3.56 -4.78 15.96
N ALA A 81 -2.23 -4.73 16.01
CA ALA A 81 -1.45 -3.72 15.30
C ALA A 81 -1.70 -3.77 13.78
N SER A 82 -1.67 -4.97 13.20
CA SER A 82 -1.95 -5.22 11.79
C SER A 82 -3.40 -4.89 11.42
N LEU A 83 -4.39 -5.13 12.30
CA LEU A 83 -5.79 -4.78 12.04
C LEU A 83 -5.99 -3.28 11.90
N MET A 84 -5.33 -2.50 12.75
CA MET A 84 -5.42 -1.04 12.67
C MET A 84 -4.80 -0.52 11.37
N ALA A 85 -3.67 -1.09 10.94
CA ALA A 85 -3.07 -0.77 9.65
C ALA A 85 -3.97 -1.21 8.48
N ALA A 86 -4.51 -2.42 8.54
CA ALA A 86 -5.36 -3.01 7.50
C ALA A 86 -6.65 -2.21 7.28
N LEU A 87 -7.25 -1.66 8.35
CA LEU A 87 -8.40 -0.75 8.22
C LEU A 87 -8.04 0.50 7.41
N CYS A 88 -6.87 1.11 7.64
CA CYS A 88 -6.39 2.25 6.85
C CYS A 88 -6.19 1.89 5.37
N TYR A 89 -5.63 0.71 5.09
CA TYR A 89 -5.49 0.18 3.72
C TYR A 89 -6.84 -0.08 3.06
N ALA A 90 -7.80 -0.64 3.80
CA ALA A 90 -9.14 -0.94 3.30
C ALA A 90 -9.88 0.33 2.85
N GLU A 91 -9.78 1.42 3.62
CA GLU A 91 -10.38 2.71 3.21
C GLU A 91 -9.71 3.28 1.95
N PHE A 92 -8.38 3.23 1.86
CA PHE A 92 -7.69 3.69 0.65
C PHE A 92 -8.01 2.84 -0.58
N GLY A 93 -7.98 1.51 -0.46
CA GLY A 93 -8.33 0.61 -1.57
C GLY A 93 -9.78 0.76 -2.02
N ALA A 94 -10.69 1.11 -1.11
CA ALA A 94 -12.08 1.42 -1.46
C ALA A 94 -12.26 2.80 -2.13
N ARG A 95 -11.41 3.78 -1.79
CA ARG A 95 -11.45 5.16 -2.34
C ARG A 95 -10.75 5.29 -3.68
N VAL A 96 -9.59 4.64 -3.83
CA VAL A 96 -8.73 4.71 -5.01
C VAL A 96 -8.50 3.29 -5.55
N PRO A 97 -9.48 2.74 -6.31
CA PRO A 97 -9.40 1.39 -6.89
C PRO A 97 -8.48 1.35 -8.12
N LYS A 98 -7.21 1.72 -7.92
CA LYS A 98 -6.14 1.68 -8.92
C LYS A 98 -4.99 0.79 -8.43
N THR A 99 -4.30 0.16 -9.36
CA THR A 99 -3.17 -0.75 -9.09
C THR A 99 -1.98 0.09 -8.63
N GLY A 100 -1.39 -0.27 -7.49
CA GLY A 100 -0.24 0.45 -6.94
C GLY A 100 -0.16 0.49 -5.41
N SER A 101 -1.14 -0.06 -4.69
CA SER A 101 -1.12 -0.19 -3.21
C SER A 101 -0.66 1.12 -2.52
N ALA A 102 0.19 1.04 -1.51
CA ALA A 102 0.72 2.16 -0.73
C ALA A 102 1.36 3.29 -1.57
N TYR A 103 1.99 2.96 -2.70
CA TYR A 103 2.60 3.93 -3.61
C TYR A 103 1.53 4.88 -4.19
N MET A 104 0.48 4.32 -4.78
CA MET A 104 -0.59 5.10 -5.39
C MET A 104 -1.33 5.94 -4.34
N PHE A 105 -1.56 5.37 -3.16
CA PHE A 105 -2.22 6.07 -2.05
C PHE A 105 -1.43 7.31 -1.62
N THR A 106 -0.11 7.19 -1.48
CA THR A 106 0.77 8.30 -1.10
C THR A 106 0.89 9.34 -2.23
N TYR A 107 0.86 8.92 -3.49
CA TYR A 107 0.97 9.82 -4.64
C TYR A 107 -0.26 10.73 -4.79
N VAL A 108 -1.44 10.23 -4.44
CA VAL A 108 -2.68 11.01 -4.50
C VAL A 108 -2.83 11.94 -3.28
N SER A 109 -2.23 11.63 -2.12
CA SER A 109 -2.45 12.40 -0.88
C SER A 109 -1.30 13.30 -0.43
N VAL A 110 -0.05 12.85 -0.56
CA VAL A 110 1.13 13.55 0.01
C VAL A 110 2.02 14.16 -1.08
N GLY A 111 2.30 13.42 -2.15
CA GLY A 111 3.06 13.90 -3.30
C GLY A 111 4.09 12.92 -3.84
N GLU A 112 4.75 13.32 -4.92
CA GLU A 112 5.60 12.50 -5.78
C GLU A 112 6.83 11.88 -5.08
N ILE A 113 7.64 12.68 -4.36
CA ILE A 113 8.85 12.16 -3.71
C ILE A 113 8.52 11.10 -2.65
N TRP A 114 7.46 11.35 -1.86
CA TRP A 114 7.00 10.44 -0.83
C TRP A 114 6.39 9.19 -1.45
N ALA A 115 5.64 9.34 -2.55
CA ALA A 115 5.17 8.20 -3.32
C ALA A 115 6.34 7.34 -3.80
N PHE A 116 7.36 7.94 -4.44
CA PHE A 116 8.53 7.20 -4.89
C PHE A 116 9.22 6.45 -3.75
N LEU A 117 9.47 7.10 -2.61
CA LEU A 117 10.12 6.47 -1.46
C LEU A 117 9.33 5.27 -0.94
N ILE A 118 8.00 5.40 -0.85
CA ILE A 118 7.12 4.29 -0.45
C ILE A 118 7.10 3.20 -1.53
N GLY A 119 7.02 3.54 -2.81
CA GLY A 119 7.08 2.55 -3.90
C GLY A 119 8.41 1.79 -3.93
N TRP A 120 9.53 2.49 -3.73
CA TRP A 120 10.87 1.90 -3.62
C TRP A 120 10.99 0.96 -2.41
N ASN A 121 10.35 1.31 -1.30
CA ASN A 121 10.26 0.46 -0.13
C ASN A 121 9.37 -0.77 -0.36
N VAL A 122 8.23 -0.61 -1.05
CA VAL A 122 7.34 -1.73 -1.40
C VAL A 122 8.02 -2.69 -2.38
N ILE A 123 8.83 -2.19 -3.32
CA ILE A 123 9.66 -3.04 -4.20
C ILE A 123 10.60 -3.92 -3.38
N LEU A 124 11.26 -3.34 -2.37
CA LEU A 124 12.11 -4.08 -1.44
C LEU A 124 11.32 -5.11 -0.64
N GLU A 125 10.15 -4.72 -0.14
CA GLU A 125 9.26 -5.56 0.65
C GLU A 125 8.91 -6.86 -0.09
N TYR A 126 8.36 -6.77 -1.31
CA TYR A 126 8.02 -7.97 -2.08
C TYR A 126 9.25 -8.79 -2.48
N MET A 127 10.39 -8.13 -2.73
CA MET A 127 11.63 -8.80 -3.09
C MET A 127 12.21 -9.61 -1.92
N ILE A 128 12.29 -9.03 -0.73
CA ILE A 128 12.73 -9.73 0.48
C ILE A 128 11.70 -10.76 0.89
N GLY A 129 10.40 -10.46 0.76
CA GLY A 129 9.30 -11.39 1.05
C GLY A 129 9.42 -12.68 0.23
N GLY A 130 9.66 -12.56 -1.09
CA GLY A 130 9.92 -13.72 -1.94
C GLY A 130 11.17 -14.50 -1.53
N ALA A 131 12.26 -13.81 -1.22
CA ALA A 131 13.51 -14.43 -0.75
C ALA A 131 13.34 -15.16 0.60
N ALA A 132 12.64 -14.55 1.56
CA ALA A 132 12.38 -15.12 2.88
C ALA A 132 11.54 -16.38 2.78
N VAL A 133 10.50 -16.38 1.94
CA VAL A 133 9.66 -17.57 1.74
C VAL A 133 10.44 -18.70 1.06
N ALA A 134 11.30 -18.40 0.09
CA ALA A 134 12.15 -19.41 -0.54
C ALA A 134 13.16 -20.01 0.46
N ARG A 135 13.73 -19.19 1.35
CA ARG A 135 14.60 -19.64 2.44
C ARG A 135 13.86 -20.52 3.45
N ALA A 136 12.65 -20.12 3.84
CA ALA A 136 11.80 -20.92 4.71
C ALA A 136 11.44 -22.26 4.07
N TRP A 137 11.13 -22.28 2.78
CA TRP A 137 10.86 -23.50 2.02
C TRP A 137 12.06 -24.45 2.02
N SER A 138 13.25 -23.92 1.75
CA SER A 138 14.49 -24.70 1.71
C SER A 138 14.86 -25.27 3.07
N GLY A 139 14.83 -24.43 4.13
CA GLY A 139 15.09 -24.88 5.50
C GLY A 139 14.09 -25.92 6.00
N TYR A 140 12.82 -25.79 5.62
CA TYR A 140 11.79 -26.76 5.95
C TYR A 140 12.04 -28.11 5.25
N LEU A 141 12.38 -28.09 3.96
CA LEU A 141 12.71 -29.31 3.22
C LEU A 141 13.98 -29.98 3.76
N ASP A 142 14.99 -29.18 4.11
CA ASP A 142 16.24 -29.68 4.68
C ASP A 142 16.03 -30.36 6.03
N SER A 143 15.19 -29.80 6.91
CA SER A 143 14.84 -30.43 8.19
C SER A 143 14.15 -31.79 8.00
N ILE A 144 13.24 -31.94 7.02
CA ILE A 144 12.62 -33.24 6.69
C ILE A 144 13.66 -34.28 6.28
N PHE A 145 14.70 -33.87 5.56
CA PHE A 145 15.80 -34.75 5.14
C PHE A 145 16.92 -34.88 6.19
N ASN A 146 16.67 -34.52 7.46
CA ASN A 146 17.64 -34.53 8.56
C ASN A 146 18.90 -33.68 8.28
N HIS A 147 18.70 -32.45 7.80
CA HIS A 147 19.76 -31.46 7.54
C HIS A 147 20.86 -31.91 6.57
N ARG A 148 20.54 -32.85 5.66
CA ARG A 148 21.51 -33.38 4.69
C ARG A 148 21.90 -32.35 3.62
N ILE A 149 20.99 -31.45 3.24
CA ILE A 149 21.22 -30.44 2.20
C ILE A 149 22.15 -29.36 2.76
N GLN A 150 21.93 -28.92 4.01
CA GLN A 150 22.86 -28.05 4.71
C GLN A 150 24.24 -28.71 4.85
N ASN A 151 24.32 -29.95 5.35
CA ASN A 151 25.59 -30.66 5.52
C ASN A 151 26.35 -30.89 4.19
N PHE A 152 25.63 -31.16 3.10
CA PHE A 152 26.22 -31.29 1.76
C PHE A 152 26.80 -29.96 1.27
N THR A 153 26.05 -28.86 1.45
CA THR A 153 26.47 -27.53 1.01
C THR A 153 27.66 -27.03 1.84
N GLU A 154 27.64 -27.23 3.16
CA GLU A 154 28.74 -26.87 4.04
C GLU A 154 30.03 -27.66 3.74
N SER A 155 29.91 -28.91 3.29
CA SER A 155 31.07 -29.75 2.96
C SER A 155 31.66 -29.51 1.57
N HIS A 156 30.87 -29.03 0.59
CA HIS A 156 31.32 -28.91 -0.80
C HIS A 156 31.43 -27.47 -1.34
N VAL A 157 30.65 -26.51 -0.82
CA VAL A 157 30.45 -25.19 -1.47
C VAL A 157 31.10 -24.01 -0.73
N MET A 158 31.57 -24.21 0.52
CA MET A 158 32.24 -23.25 1.43
C MET A 158 31.32 -22.70 2.54
N ARG A 159 31.84 -22.61 3.77
CA ARG A 159 31.20 -21.92 4.91
C ARG A 159 31.60 -20.45 4.92
N TRP A 160 30.64 -19.56 5.12
CA TRP A 160 30.89 -18.13 5.30
C TRP A 160 30.77 -17.78 6.78
N ASP A 161 31.87 -17.29 7.37
CA ASP A 161 31.95 -16.95 8.79
C ASP A 161 31.98 -15.42 8.99
N VAL A 162 31.04 -14.74 8.33
CA VAL A 162 30.84 -13.29 8.42
C VAL A 162 29.47 -13.04 9.03
N PRO A 163 29.36 -12.27 10.12
CA PRO A 163 28.08 -12.02 10.82
C PRO A 163 27.03 -11.28 9.97
N PHE A 164 27.39 -10.85 8.74
CA PHE A 164 26.52 -10.16 7.81
C PHE A 164 25.81 -11.08 6.80
N ILE A 165 26.30 -12.31 6.60
CA ILE A 165 25.91 -13.21 5.51
C ILE A 165 25.52 -14.58 6.11
N THR A 166 24.67 -15.35 5.42
CA THR A 166 24.34 -16.74 5.79
C THR A 166 25.58 -17.59 6.05
N HIS A 167 25.48 -18.49 7.04
CA HIS A 167 26.55 -19.44 7.34
C HIS A 167 26.89 -20.36 6.14
N TYR A 168 25.89 -20.64 5.30
CA TYR A 168 26.03 -21.37 4.05
C TYR A 168 25.17 -20.72 2.95
N PRO A 169 25.64 -20.63 1.69
CA PRO A 169 24.84 -20.14 0.60
C PRO A 169 23.76 -21.15 0.20
N ASP A 170 22.49 -20.74 0.20
CA ASP A 170 21.37 -21.65 -0.10
C ASP A 170 21.04 -21.71 -1.59
N LEU A 171 21.73 -22.62 -2.27
CA LEU A 171 21.52 -22.90 -3.70
C LEU A 171 20.12 -23.43 -3.99
N LEU A 172 19.50 -24.13 -3.04
CA LEU A 172 18.17 -24.71 -3.23
C LEU A 172 17.12 -23.60 -3.26
N ALA A 173 17.14 -22.68 -2.30
CA ALA A 173 16.25 -21.53 -2.28
C ALA A 173 16.39 -20.67 -3.55
N ALA A 174 17.62 -20.40 -3.98
CA ALA A 174 17.90 -19.66 -5.21
C ALA A 174 17.36 -20.38 -6.46
N SER A 175 17.56 -21.70 -6.56
CA SER A 175 17.11 -22.49 -7.70
C SER A 175 15.58 -22.47 -7.86
N ILE A 176 14.84 -22.56 -6.76
CA ILE A 176 13.37 -22.57 -6.78
C ILE A 176 12.82 -21.21 -7.17
N LEU A 177 13.44 -20.13 -6.71
CA LEU A 177 13.08 -18.77 -7.15
C LEU A 177 13.28 -18.59 -8.65
N LEU A 178 14.39 -19.07 -9.20
CA LEU A 178 14.64 -18.99 -10.64
C LEU A 178 13.63 -19.83 -11.43
N VAL A 179 13.33 -21.04 -10.97
CA VAL A 179 12.33 -21.92 -11.59
C VAL A 179 10.93 -21.29 -11.52
N ALA A 180 10.53 -20.75 -10.37
CA ALA A 180 9.24 -20.08 -10.20
C ALA A 180 9.13 -18.81 -11.06
N SER A 181 10.21 -18.01 -11.14
CA SER A 181 10.28 -16.81 -12.00
C SER A 181 10.16 -17.17 -13.49
N PHE A 182 10.83 -18.24 -13.90
CA PHE A 182 10.73 -18.76 -15.26
C PHE A 182 9.33 -19.30 -15.55
N PHE A 183 8.74 -20.04 -14.61
CA PHE A 183 7.39 -20.58 -14.73
C PHE A 183 6.34 -19.47 -14.92
N ILE A 184 6.41 -18.42 -14.10
CA ILE A 184 5.49 -17.26 -14.17
C ILE A 184 5.62 -16.51 -15.50
N SER A 185 6.80 -16.54 -16.12
CA SER A 185 7.04 -15.89 -17.41
C SER A 185 6.21 -16.48 -18.56
N PHE A 186 5.71 -17.72 -18.44
CA PHE A 186 4.87 -18.36 -19.45
C PHE A 186 3.39 -17.94 -19.44
N GLY A 187 2.92 -17.27 -18.39
CA GLY A 187 1.58 -16.64 -18.38
C GLY A 187 0.80 -16.77 -17.08
N VAL A 188 -0.14 -15.84 -16.89
CA VAL A 188 -0.86 -15.64 -15.62
C VAL A 188 -1.92 -16.71 -15.34
N ARG A 189 -2.60 -17.25 -16.38
CA ARG A 189 -3.77 -18.12 -16.20
C ARG A 189 -3.45 -19.43 -15.47
N VAL A 190 -2.37 -20.11 -15.87
CA VAL A 190 -1.97 -21.39 -15.28
C VAL A 190 -1.55 -21.19 -13.82
N SER A 191 -0.79 -20.12 -13.58
CA SER A 191 -0.25 -19.85 -12.24
C SER A 191 -1.31 -19.41 -11.23
N SER A 192 -2.30 -18.61 -11.65
CA SER A 192 -3.42 -18.22 -10.80
C SER A 192 -4.24 -19.44 -10.35
N TRP A 193 -4.52 -20.39 -11.26
CA TRP A 193 -5.23 -21.61 -10.91
C TRP A 193 -4.45 -22.49 -9.91
N LEU A 194 -3.14 -22.64 -10.11
CA LEU A 194 -2.27 -23.35 -9.17
C LEU A 194 -2.26 -22.69 -7.79
N ASN A 195 -2.21 -21.36 -7.74
CA ASN A 195 -2.23 -20.60 -6.50
C ASN A 195 -3.52 -20.85 -5.68
N HIS A 196 -4.68 -20.91 -6.35
CA HIS A 196 -5.94 -21.22 -5.68
C HIS A 196 -5.96 -22.64 -5.09
N ILE A 197 -5.40 -23.62 -5.80
CA ILE A 197 -5.32 -25.01 -5.31
C ILE A 197 -4.40 -25.11 -4.09
N PHE A 198 -3.21 -24.53 -4.16
CA PHE A 198 -2.27 -24.58 -3.04
C PHE A 198 -2.79 -23.86 -1.80
N SER A 199 -3.45 -22.72 -1.97
CA SER A 199 -4.13 -22.01 -0.89
C SER A 199 -5.24 -22.85 -0.26
N ALA A 200 -6.08 -23.51 -1.08
CA ALA A 200 -7.15 -24.38 -0.58
C ALA A 200 -6.59 -25.58 0.22
N ILE A 201 -5.52 -26.22 -0.27
CA ILE A 201 -4.83 -27.32 0.44
C ILE A 201 -4.28 -26.81 1.77
N SER A 202 -3.63 -25.65 1.78
CA SER A 202 -3.07 -25.07 3.01
C SER A 202 -4.15 -24.84 4.06
N MET A 203 -5.30 -24.28 3.69
CA MET A 203 -6.42 -24.06 4.61
C MET A 203 -6.95 -25.36 5.22
N VAL A 204 -7.03 -26.44 4.43
CA VAL A 204 -7.43 -27.77 4.93
C VAL A 204 -6.41 -28.31 5.91
N VAL A 205 -5.10 -28.17 5.62
CA VAL A 205 -4.04 -28.65 6.52
C VAL A 205 -4.02 -27.85 7.82
N ILE A 206 -4.30 -26.55 7.80
CA ILE A 206 -4.41 -25.76 9.03
C ILE A 206 -5.56 -26.26 9.90
N ALA A 207 -6.73 -26.51 9.31
CA ALA A 207 -7.85 -27.09 10.04
C ALA A 207 -7.48 -28.46 10.64
N PHE A 208 -6.73 -29.29 9.90
CA PHE A 208 -6.20 -30.56 10.41
C PHE A 208 -5.24 -30.37 11.60
N ILE A 209 -4.28 -29.44 11.51
CA ILE A 209 -3.34 -29.12 12.60
C ILE A 209 -4.12 -28.71 13.86
N LEU A 210 -5.14 -27.87 13.71
CA LEU A 210 -5.94 -27.42 14.83
C LEU A 210 -6.70 -28.58 15.48
N VAL A 211 -7.47 -29.34 14.71
CA VAL A 211 -8.30 -30.44 15.25
C VAL A 211 -7.43 -31.52 15.89
N PHE A 212 -6.43 -32.02 15.15
CA PHE A 212 -5.61 -33.12 15.64
C PHE A 212 -4.62 -32.66 16.72
N GLY A 213 -4.06 -31.45 16.57
CA GLY A 213 -3.14 -30.92 17.55
C GLY A 213 -3.79 -30.61 18.91
N PHE A 214 -5.06 -30.17 18.94
CA PHE A 214 -5.79 -30.02 20.21
C PHE A 214 -6.04 -31.36 20.91
N VAL A 215 -6.24 -32.45 20.16
CA VAL A 215 -6.35 -33.80 20.74
C VAL A 215 -5.03 -34.24 21.40
N LEU A 216 -3.90 -33.76 20.88
CA LEU A 216 -2.55 -34.05 21.37
C LEU A 216 -2.02 -33.01 22.37
N ALA A 217 -2.82 -32.03 22.79
CA ALA A 217 -2.38 -30.94 23.64
C ALA A 217 -2.28 -31.37 25.12
N ASP A 218 -1.10 -31.17 25.75
CA ASP A 218 -0.87 -31.44 27.16
C ASP A 218 -0.67 -30.12 27.94
N PRO A 219 -1.60 -29.72 28.84
CA PRO A 219 -1.48 -28.50 29.62
C PRO A 219 -0.25 -28.43 30.55
N VAL A 220 0.40 -29.57 30.80
CA VAL A 220 1.63 -29.66 31.59
C VAL A 220 2.77 -28.87 30.94
N ASN A 221 2.78 -28.73 29.61
CA ASN A 221 3.82 -28.01 28.87
C ASN A 221 3.83 -26.50 29.13
N TRP A 222 2.75 -25.95 29.70
CA TRP A 222 2.68 -24.56 30.17
C TRP A 222 2.93 -24.41 31.68
N SER A 223 3.15 -25.52 32.39
CA SER A 223 3.38 -25.51 33.82
C SER A 223 4.73 -24.86 34.17
N ALA A 224 4.85 -24.40 35.42
CA ALA A 224 6.11 -23.84 35.95
C ALA A 224 7.30 -24.83 35.85
N LYS A 225 7.02 -26.14 35.78
CA LYS A 225 8.04 -27.19 35.62
C LYS A 225 8.82 -27.09 34.29
N GLU A 226 8.19 -26.58 33.25
CA GLU A 226 8.75 -26.48 31.89
C GLU A 226 9.22 -25.05 31.54
N GLY A 227 9.39 -24.18 32.56
CA GLY A 227 9.78 -22.78 32.38
C GLY A 227 8.62 -21.77 32.40
N GLY A 228 7.38 -22.25 32.59
CA GLY A 228 6.19 -21.41 32.71
C GLY A 228 5.75 -20.76 31.39
N PHE A 229 4.70 -19.92 31.47
CA PHE A 229 4.08 -19.33 30.28
C PHE A 229 4.96 -18.28 29.58
N ALA A 230 5.70 -17.46 30.34
CA ALA A 230 6.47 -16.33 29.80
C ALA A 230 7.93 -16.36 30.30
N PRO A 231 8.77 -17.30 29.81
CA PRO A 231 10.15 -17.48 30.30
C PRO A 231 11.04 -16.25 30.03
N PHE A 232 10.81 -15.54 28.92
CA PHE A 232 11.56 -14.34 28.53
C PHE A 232 10.93 -13.02 29.03
N GLY A 233 9.87 -13.12 29.85
CA GLY A 233 9.14 -11.97 30.38
C GLY A 233 8.50 -11.07 29.32
N PHE A 234 8.09 -9.87 29.74
CA PHE A 234 7.42 -8.90 28.85
C PHE A 234 8.32 -8.42 27.70
N SER A 235 9.63 -8.32 27.94
CA SER A 235 10.58 -7.93 26.89
C SER A 235 10.62 -8.94 25.74
N GLY A 236 10.62 -10.25 26.06
CA GLY A 236 10.55 -11.31 25.06
C GLY A 236 9.23 -11.31 24.28
N ILE A 237 8.10 -11.07 24.95
CA ILE A 237 6.79 -10.95 24.29
C ILE A 237 6.78 -9.81 23.26
N MET A 238 7.32 -8.64 23.61
CA MET A 238 7.36 -7.49 22.70
C MET A 238 8.37 -7.68 21.56
N ALA A 239 9.53 -8.31 21.81
CA ALA A 239 10.48 -8.67 20.77
C ALA A 239 9.87 -9.68 19.79
N GLY A 240 9.23 -10.74 20.32
CA GLY A 240 8.47 -11.72 19.53
C GLY A 240 7.33 -11.08 18.75
N THR A 241 6.65 -10.06 19.28
CA THR A 241 5.58 -9.32 18.58
C THR A 241 6.12 -8.64 17.31
N ALA A 242 7.29 -8.01 17.37
CA ALA A 242 7.89 -7.35 16.21
C ALA A 242 8.22 -8.35 15.10
N THR A 243 8.71 -9.54 15.48
CA THR A 243 8.97 -10.64 14.53
C THR A 243 7.68 -11.26 14.00
N CYS A 244 6.70 -11.57 14.86
CA CYS A 244 5.39 -12.11 14.50
C CYS A 244 4.58 -11.19 13.57
N PHE A 245 4.86 -9.87 13.58
CA PHE A 245 4.25 -8.93 12.65
C PHE A 245 4.44 -9.34 11.19
N TYR A 246 5.58 -9.97 10.85
CA TYR A 246 5.84 -10.55 9.54
C TYR A 246 4.74 -11.50 9.07
N ALA A 247 4.18 -12.31 9.98
CA ALA A 247 3.15 -13.29 9.63
C ALA A 247 1.84 -12.63 9.16
N PHE A 248 1.63 -11.37 9.51
CA PHE A 248 0.47 -10.59 9.09
C PHE A 248 0.69 -9.78 7.81
N VAL A 249 1.91 -9.77 7.27
CA VAL A 249 2.21 -9.14 5.98
C VAL A 249 1.57 -9.95 4.87
N GLY A 250 0.92 -9.30 3.91
CA GLY A 250 0.23 -9.94 2.78
C GLY A 250 -1.24 -9.55 2.61
N PHE A 251 -1.88 -8.91 3.59
CA PHE A 251 -3.24 -8.37 3.40
C PHE A 251 -3.29 -7.23 2.37
N ASP A 252 -2.17 -6.53 2.17
CA ASP A 252 -2.00 -5.43 1.22
C ASP A 252 -2.07 -5.88 -0.24
N VAL A 253 -1.87 -7.18 -0.51
CA VAL A 253 -2.12 -7.81 -1.83
C VAL A 253 -3.59 -7.63 -2.25
N ILE A 254 -4.52 -7.58 -1.30
CA ILE A 254 -5.94 -7.28 -1.57
C ILE A 254 -6.08 -5.87 -2.15
N ALA A 255 -5.37 -4.90 -1.55
CA ALA A 255 -5.38 -3.51 -2.02
C ALA A 255 -4.67 -3.36 -3.37
N ALA A 256 -3.59 -4.12 -3.61
CA ALA A 256 -2.91 -4.19 -4.90
C ALA A 256 -3.80 -4.77 -6.01
N SER A 257 -4.76 -5.63 -5.66
CA SER A 257 -5.70 -6.28 -6.60
C SER A 257 -7.02 -5.52 -6.76
N SER A 258 -7.08 -4.26 -6.32
CA SER A 258 -8.30 -3.46 -6.32
C SER A 258 -8.88 -3.20 -7.72
N GLU A 259 -8.05 -3.13 -8.77
CA GLU A 259 -8.51 -2.96 -10.16
C GLU A 259 -9.21 -4.21 -10.73
N GLU A 260 -8.88 -5.39 -10.23
CA GLU A 260 -9.45 -6.68 -10.66
C GLU A 260 -10.72 -7.03 -9.88
N ALA A 261 -11.04 -6.28 -8.81
CA ALA A 261 -12.22 -6.49 -7.98
C ALA A 261 -13.51 -6.07 -8.70
N SER A 262 -14.54 -6.91 -8.65
CA SER A 262 -15.85 -6.59 -9.24
C SER A 262 -16.52 -5.37 -8.61
N ASN A 263 -16.46 -5.26 -7.28
CA ASN A 263 -16.97 -4.13 -6.52
C ASN A 263 -15.95 -3.68 -5.46
N PRO A 264 -14.91 -2.90 -5.83
CA PRO A 264 -13.79 -2.60 -4.94
C PRO A 264 -14.23 -1.87 -3.66
N GLN A 265 -15.22 -0.98 -3.76
CA GLN A 265 -15.69 -0.13 -2.65
C GLN A 265 -16.22 -0.93 -1.45
N LYS A 266 -16.84 -2.09 -1.70
CA LYS A 266 -17.35 -2.99 -0.65
C LYS A 266 -16.50 -4.24 -0.47
N ALA A 267 -16.00 -4.81 -1.57
CA ALA A 267 -15.29 -6.08 -1.54
C ALA A 267 -13.94 -5.96 -0.85
N ILE A 268 -13.19 -4.86 -1.04
CA ILE A 268 -11.85 -4.70 -0.45
C ILE A 268 -11.94 -4.65 1.08
N PRO A 269 -12.74 -3.77 1.71
CA PRO A 269 -12.81 -3.72 3.17
C PRO A 269 -13.29 -5.02 3.82
N ILE A 270 -14.30 -5.66 3.22
CA ILE A 270 -14.84 -6.93 3.72
C ILE A 270 -13.79 -8.03 3.60
N ALA A 271 -13.13 -8.13 2.44
CA ALA A 271 -12.09 -9.13 2.21
C ALA A 271 -10.91 -8.94 3.17
N THR A 272 -10.41 -7.70 3.35
CA THR A 272 -9.31 -7.38 4.26
C THR A 272 -9.64 -7.72 5.72
N ALA A 273 -10.84 -7.37 6.20
CA ALA A 273 -11.25 -7.68 7.56
C ALA A 273 -11.40 -9.19 7.80
N ILE A 274 -12.03 -9.92 6.85
CA ILE A 274 -12.22 -11.37 6.95
C ILE A 274 -10.86 -12.08 6.88
N SER A 275 -10.01 -11.74 5.92
CA SER A 275 -8.73 -12.41 5.73
C SER A 275 -7.84 -12.25 6.95
N LEU A 276 -7.75 -11.03 7.49
CA LEU A 276 -6.91 -10.76 8.64
C LEU A 276 -7.45 -11.39 9.92
N GLY A 277 -8.78 -11.36 10.13
CA GLY A 277 -9.41 -12.02 11.27
C GLY A 277 -9.20 -13.54 11.27
N LEU A 278 -9.33 -14.16 10.08
CA LEU A 278 -9.06 -15.60 9.91
C LEU A 278 -7.58 -15.92 10.16
N ALA A 279 -6.66 -15.14 9.60
CA ALA A 279 -5.23 -15.32 9.80
C ALA A 279 -4.83 -15.15 11.28
N ALA A 280 -5.30 -14.09 11.94
CA ALA A 280 -5.04 -13.84 13.36
C ALA A 280 -5.53 -14.99 14.24
N THR A 281 -6.75 -15.47 13.98
CA THR A 281 -7.33 -16.61 14.70
C THR A 281 -6.50 -17.87 14.47
N ALA A 282 -6.11 -18.15 13.22
CA ALA A 282 -5.26 -19.30 12.89
C ALA A 282 -3.89 -19.22 13.58
N TYR A 283 -3.22 -18.07 13.57
CA TYR A 283 -1.93 -17.88 14.24
C TYR A 283 -2.01 -18.12 15.74
N VAL A 284 -3.01 -17.54 16.40
CA VAL A 284 -3.21 -17.71 17.85
C VAL A 284 -3.49 -19.17 18.20
N LEU A 285 -4.38 -19.83 17.46
CA LEU A 285 -4.75 -21.22 17.71
C LEU A 285 -3.60 -22.19 17.40
N VAL A 286 -2.90 -22.03 16.27
CA VAL A 286 -1.76 -22.88 15.89
C VAL A 286 -0.61 -22.71 16.89
N SER A 287 -0.33 -21.49 17.33
CA SER A 287 0.70 -21.22 18.36
C SER A 287 0.35 -21.86 19.70
N THR A 288 -0.93 -21.83 20.08
CA THR A 288 -1.44 -22.48 21.29
C THR A 288 -1.26 -23.99 21.20
N VAL A 289 -1.67 -24.59 20.08
CA VAL A 289 -1.53 -26.03 19.81
C VAL A 289 -0.06 -26.45 19.83
N LEU A 290 0.82 -25.74 19.11
CA LEU A 290 2.24 -26.08 19.03
C LEU A 290 2.91 -26.12 20.41
N THR A 291 2.68 -25.08 21.21
CA THR A 291 3.31 -24.94 22.54
C THR A 291 2.71 -25.85 23.61
N LEU A 292 1.49 -26.36 23.39
CA LEU A 292 0.85 -27.37 24.25
C LEU A 292 1.19 -28.80 23.82
N MET A 293 1.50 -29.06 22.55
CA MET A 293 1.84 -30.40 22.09
C MET A 293 3.24 -30.85 22.54
N VAL A 294 4.21 -29.94 22.50
CA VAL A 294 5.62 -30.23 22.79
C VAL A 294 6.24 -29.09 23.60
N PRO A 295 7.14 -29.39 24.57
CA PRO A 295 7.85 -28.35 25.31
C PRO A 295 8.65 -27.41 24.40
N TRP A 296 8.46 -26.11 24.60
CA TRP A 296 8.96 -25.02 23.73
C TRP A 296 10.49 -25.04 23.51
N HIS A 297 11.26 -25.44 24.52
CA HIS A 297 12.73 -25.47 24.46
C HIS A 297 13.27 -26.57 23.52
N THR A 298 12.46 -27.58 23.21
CA THR A 298 12.89 -28.70 22.38
C THR A 298 12.56 -28.52 20.89
N LEU A 299 11.73 -27.53 20.53
CA LEU A 299 11.26 -27.32 19.15
C LEU A 299 12.44 -27.15 18.17
N ASP A 300 12.31 -27.69 16.96
CA ASP A 300 13.19 -27.32 15.84
C ASP A 300 12.70 -25.98 15.24
N PRO A 301 13.53 -24.90 15.22
CA PRO A 301 13.13 -23.61 14.65
C PRO A 301 12.70 -23.66 13.18
N ASN A 302 13.21 -24.60 12.38
CA ASN A 302 12.97 -24.64 10.94
C ASN A 302 11.71 -25.43 10.55
N SER A 303 11.25 -26.36 11.41
CA SER A 303 10.15 -27.28 11.08
C SER A 303 9.23 -27.61 12.27
N ALA A 304 9.11 -26.67 13.22
CA ALA A 304 8.46 -26.88 14.52
C ALA A 304 7.11 -27.61 14.47
N LEU A 305 6.22 -27.25 13.53
CA LEU A 305 4.90 -27.86 13.43
C LEU A 305 4.95 -29.33 13.00
N SER A 306 5.76 -29.70 11.99
CA SER A 306 5.86 -31.11 11.58
C SER A 306 6.63 -31.93 12.62
N ASP A 307 7.72 -31.36 13.15
CA ASP A 307 8.54 -31.99 14.19
C ASP A 307 7.72 -32.31 15.45
N ALA A 308 6.78 -31.42 15.83
CA ALA A 308 5.89 -31.66 16.96
C ALA A 308 5.05 -32.95 16.80
N PHE A 309 4.54 -33.24 15.61
CA PHE A 309 3.81 -34.49 15.35
C PHE A 309 4.73 -35.71 15.31
N PHE A 310 5.94 -35.58 14.75
CA PHE A 310 6.93 -36.66 14.75
C PHE A 310 7.31 -37.08 16.18
N ARG A 311 7.53 -36.13 17.08
CA ARG A 311 7.91 -36.40 18.48
C ARG A 311 6.81 -37.02 19.32
N ARG A 312 5.54 -36.72 19.00
CA ARG A 312 4.38 -37.37 19.64
C ARG A 312 4.10 -38.77 19.07
N GLY A 313 4.90 -39.25 18.11
CA GLY A 313 4.80 -40.59 17.53
C GLY A 313 3.91 -40.69 16.28
N TYR A 314 3.42 -39.57 15.75
CA TYR A 314 2.50 -39.54 14.61
C TYR A 314 3.19 -39.06 13.32
N SER A 315 4.06 -39.91 12.77
CA SER A 315 4.86 -39.58 11.58
C SER A 315 4.03 -39.28 10.32
N TRP A 316 2.92 -40.00 10.13
CA TRP A 316 2.01 -39.76 8.99
C TRP A 316 1.37 -38.36 9.07
N ALA A 317 1.05 -37.88 10.28
CA ALA A 317 0.50 -36.54 10.48
C ALA A 317 1.56 -35.46 10.22
N GLY A 318 2.79 -35.69 10.67
CA GLY A 318 3.94 -34.82 10.37
C GLY A 318 4.16 -34.64 8.86
N PHE A 319 4.01 -35.71 8.06
CA PHE A 319 4.11 -35.64 6.61
C PHE A 319 2.99 -34.81 5.96
N ILE A 320 1.74 -34.94 6.43
CA ILE A 320 0.62 -34.11 5.94
C ILE A 320 0.88 -32.63 6.20
N VAL A 321 1.35 -32.30 7.42
CA VAL A 321 1.71 -30.94 7.80
C VAL A 321 2.83 -30.39 6.93
N ALA A 322 3.83 -31.22 6.61
CA ALA A 322 4.93 -30.87 5.73
C ALA A 322 4.52 -30.60 4.28
N VAL A 323 3.60 -31.39 3.74
CA VAL A 323 3.04 -31.12 2.40
C VAL A 323 2.24 -29.82 2.40
N GLY A 324 1.48 -29.56 3.47
CA GLY A 324 0.72 -28.33 3.63
C GLY A 324 1.59 -27.08 3.74
N SER A 325 2.70 -27.14 4.47
CA SER A 325 3.64 -26.01 4.58
C SER A 325 4.28 -25.67 3.24
N ILE A 326 4.70 -26.68 2.47
CA ILE A 326 5.28 -26.52 1.12
C ILE A 326 4.26 -25.87 0.18
N CYS A 327 3.00 -26.31 0.22
CA CYS A 327 1.92 -25.71 -0.57
C CYS A 327 1.66 -24.25 -0.16
N ALA A 328 1.59 -23.97 1.14
CA ALA A 328 1.37 -22.62 1.67
C ALA A 328 2.50 -21.66 1.25
N MET A 329 3.75 -22.06 1.44
CA MET A 329 4.92 -21.27 1.05
C MET A 329 4.97 -21.02 -0.46
N ASN A 330 4.63 -22.02 -1.30
CA ASN A 330 4.59 -21.82 -2.74
C ASN A 330 3.50 -20.81 -3.17
N THR A 331 2.37 -20.78 -2.46
CA THR A 331 1.30 -19.79 -2.68
C THR A 331 1.83 -18.36 -2.47
N VAL A 332 2.50 -18.11 -1.34
CA VAL A 332 3.08 -16.78 -1.05
C VAL A 332 4.21 -16.43 -2.02
N LEU A 333 5.06 -17.40 -2.38
CA LEU A 333 6.15 -17.21 -3.32
C LEU A 333 5.65 -16.75 -4.69
N LEU A 334 4.66 -17.45 -5.24
CA LEU A 334 4.03 -17.09 -6.52
C LEU A 334 3.35 -15.72 -6.42
N SER A 335 2.63 -15.45 -5.32
CA SER A 335 1.98 -14.16 -5.07
C SER A 335 2.97 -12.98 -5.10
N ASN A 336 4.14 -13.11 -4.48
CA ASN A 336 5.18 -12.08 -4.46
C ASN A 336 5.80 -11.87 -5.85
N LEU A 337 6.06 -12.94 -6.59
CA LEU A 337 6.57 -12.87 -7.96
C LEU A 337 5.56 -12.30 -8.96
N PHE A 338 4.26 -12.34 -8.66
CA PHE A 338 3.22 -11.64 -9.45
C PHE A 338 3.07 -10.18 -9.08
N SER A 339 3.10 -9.86 -7.80
CA SER A 339 2.81 -8.51 -7.31
C SER A 339 3.96 -7.55 -7.59
N LEU A 340 5.21 -7.98 -7.40
CA LEU A 340 6.38 -7.10 -7.56
C LEU A 340 6.49 -6.49 -8.98
N PRO A 341 6.45 -7.27 -10.07
CA PRO A 341 6.57 -6.71 -11.42
C PRO A 341 5.47 -5.72 -11.78
N ARG A 342 4.26 -5.86 -11.20
CA ARG A 342 3.14 -4.94 -11.42
C ARG A 342 3.38 -3.57 -10.79
N ILE A 343 3.96 -3.54 -9.59
CA ILE A 343 4.30 -2.29 -8.90
C ILE A 343 5.42 -1.58 -9.64
N VAL A 344 6.45 -2.32 -10.05
CA VAL A 344 7.54 -1.78 -10.89
C VAL A 344 7.00 -1.25 -12.21
N TYR A 345 6.07 -1.98 -12.84
CA TYR A 345 5.39 -1.54 -14.07
C TYR A 345 4.64 -0.22 -13.84
N ALA A 346 3.85 -0.11 -12.76
CA ALA A 346 3.10 1.12 -12.45
C ALA A 346 4.03 2.32 -12.19
N MET A 347 5.13 2.12 -11.46
CA MET A 347 6.13 3.18 -11.24
C MET A 347 6.88 3.58 -12.52
N ALA A 348 7.18 2.61 -13.39
CA ALA A 348 7.80 2.86 -14.69
C ALA A 348 6.84 3.52 -15.67
N GLU A 349 5.55 3.20 -15.60
CA GLU A 349 4.50 3.86 -16.36
C GLU A 349 4.33 5.31 -15.93
N ASP A 350 4.44 5.64 -14.64
CA ASP A 350 4.42 7.02 -14.14
C ASP A 350 5.71 7.81 -14.48
N GLY A 351 6.73 7.16 -15.05
CA GLY A 351 8.01 7.77 -15.41
C GLY A 351 8.98 7.95 -14.24
N LEU A 352 8.60 7.47 -13.06
CA LEU A 352 9.37 7.55 -11.83
C LEU A 352 10.45 6.46 -11.73
N PHE A 353 10.31 5.39 -12.51
CA PHE A 353 11.27 4.30 -12.61
C PHE A 353 11.64 3.98 -14.07
N PHE A 354 12.73 3.25 -14.28
CA PHE A 354 13.29 3.01 -15.62
C PHE A 354 12.24 2.45 -16.61
N SER A 355 12.09 3.11 -17.75
CA SER A 355 11.10 2.77 -18.79
C SER A 355 11.24 1.38 -19.41
N VAL A 356 12.36 0.69 -19.20
CA VAL A 356 12.55 -0.70 -19.65
C VAL A 356 11.54 -1.64 -18.99
N PHE A 357 11.15 -1.37 -17.75
CA PHE A 357 10.23 -2.22 -16.99
C PHE A 357 8.76 -1.98 -17.31
N SER A 358 8.41 -0.93 -18.08
CA SER A 358 7.03 -0.72 -18.56
C SER A 358 6.71 -1.56 -19.81
N ARG A 359 7.67 -2.30 -20.36
CA ARG A 359 7.44 -3.16 -21.54
C ARG A 359 6.71 -4.45 -21.17
N VAL A 360 5.50 -4.61 -21.67
CA VAL A 360 4.68 -5.82 -21.50
C VAL A 360 4.78 -6.70 -22.74
N ASN A 361 4.95 -8.02 -22.55
CA ASN A 361 4.99 -8.96 -23.67
C ASN A 361 3.57 -9.12 -24.29
N PRO A 362 3.41 -8.98 -25.62
CA PRO A 362 2.09 -9.05 -26.26
C PRO A 362 1.37 -10.38 -26.10
N VAL A 363 2.10 -11.49 -25.96
CA VAL A 363 1.54 -12.86 -25.87
C VAL A 363 1.15 -13.20 -24.44
N THR A 364 2.05 -13.00 -23.48
CA THR A 364 1.82 -13.41 -22.09
C THR A 364 1.09 -12.35 -21.28
N LYS A 365 1.06 -11.09 -21.76
CA LYS A 365 0.49 -9.92 -21.07
C LYS A 365 1.13 -9.63 -19.71
N VAL A 366 2.39 -10.03 -19.52
CA VAL A 366 3.15 -9.78 -18.28
C VAL A 366 4.48 -9.08 -18.61
N PRO A 367 5.01 -8.19 -17.74
CA PRO A 367 6.34 -7.61 -17.89
C PRO A 367 7.45 -8.65 -17.60
N VAL A 368 7.77 -9.48 -18.59
CA VAL A 368 8.75 -10.59 -18.47
C VAL A 368 10.13 -10.11 -18.04
N ILE A 369 10.59 -8.95 -18.53
CA ILE A 369 11.89 -8.38 -18.15
C ILE A 369 11.93 -8.08 -16.64
N ALA A 370 10.85 -7.51 -16.10
CA ALA A 370 10.77 -7.23 -14.67
C ALA A 370 10.76 -8.53 -13.85
N ILE A 371 10.00 -9.56 -14.28
CA ILE A 371 9.98 -10.86 -13.60
C ILE A 371 11.38 -11.47 -13.55
N LEU A 372 12.10 -11.53 -14.67
CA LEU A 372 13.40 -12.19 -14.71
C LEU A 372 14.46 -11.40 -13.91
N VAL A 373 14.50 -10.08 -14.04
CA VAL A 373 15.45 -9.23 -13.31
C VAL A 373 15.19 -9.29 -11.81
N PHE A 374 13.97 -8.98 -11.37
CA PHE A 374 13.68 -8.98 -9.93
C PHE A 374 13.63 -10.39 -9.35
N GLY A 375 13.19 -11.41 -10.09
CA GLY A 375 13.25 -12.80 -9.68
C GLY A 375 14.68 -13.31 -9.49
N SER A 376 15.61 -12.90 -10.37
CA SER A 376 17.05 -13.18 -10.19
C SER A 376 17.65 -12.45 -8.99
N LEU A 377 17.21 -11.21 -8.73
CA LEU A 377 17.65 -10.44 -7.57
C LEU A 377 17.10 -11.04 -6.26
N MET A 378 15.86 -11.53 -6.26
CA MET A 378 15.31 -12.32 -5.15
C MET A 378 16.13 -13.59 -4.90
N ALA A 379 16.47 -14.33 -5.95
CA ALA A 379 17.27 -15.55 -5.84
C ALA A 379 18.66 -15.26 -5.26
N PHE A 380 19.27 -14.15 -5.67
CA PHE A 380 20.54 -13.67 -5.12
C PHE A 380 20.43 -13.29 -3.64
N LEU A 381 19.35 -12.62 -3.22
CA LEU A 381 19.12 -12.30 -1.81
C LEU A 381 18.88 -13.55 -0.97
N ALA A 382 18.11 -14.52 -1.49
CA ALA A 382 17.91 -15.80 -0.84
C ALA A 382 19.22 -16.60 -0.71
N LEU A 383 20.15 -16.47 -1.67
CA LEU A 383 21.44 -17.13 -1.61
C LEU A 383 22.34 -16.59 -0.47
N ILE A 384 22.25 -15.30 -0.17
CA ILE A 384 23.21 -14.56 0.68
C ILE A 384 22.70 -14.30 2.09
N PHE A 385 21.38 -14.12 2.26
CA PHE A 385 20.81 -13.68 3.54
C PHE A 385 20.00 -14.77 4.23
N ASP A 386 20.12 -14.79 5.56
CA ASP A 386 19.43 -15.76 6.37
C ASP A 386 17.97 -15.39 6.58
N LEU A 387 17.13 -16.37 6.90
CA LEU A 387 15.69 -16.17 7.07
C LEU A 387 15.39 -15.08 8.10
N GLU A 388 16.05 -15.11 9.27
CA GLU A 388 15.84 -14.12 10.32
C GLU A 388 16.23 -12.70 9.86
N ALA A 389 17.38 -12.58 9.19
CA ALA A 389 17.87 -11.32 8.65
C ALA A 389 16.93 -10.74 7.58
N LEU A 390 16.38 -11.60 6.70
CA LEU A 390 15.39 -11.22 5.69
C LEU A 390 14.09 -10.79 6.36
N VAL A 391 13.56 -11.55 7.33
CA VAL A 391 12.30 -11.24 8.03
C VAL A 391 12.38 -9.93 8.81
N GLN A 392 13.47 -9.70 9.55
CA GLN A 392 13.66 -8.44 10.28
C GLN A 392 13.78 -7.25 9.31
N PHE A 393 14.50 -7.43 8.20
CA PHE A 393 14.66 -6.37 7.19
C PHE A 393 13.39 -6.08 6.39
N LEU A 394 12.56 -7.09 6.16
CA LEU A 394 11.23 -6.92 5.61
C LEU A 394 10.32 -6.14 6.56
N SER A 395 10.33 -6.51 7.84
CA SER A 395 9.42 -5.94 8.85
C SER A 395 9.59 -4.43 9.01
N ILE A 396 10.83 -3.90 8.98
CA ILE A 396 11.05 -2.45 9.05
C ILE A 396 10.45 -1.72 7.84
N GLY A 397 10.57 -2.31 6.64
CA GLY A 397 10.01 -1.74 5.41
C GLY A 397 8.49 -1.69 5.47
N THR A 398 7.85 -2.81 5.79
CA THR A 398 6.38 -2.88 5.89
C THR A 398 5.83 -1.94 6.98
N LEU A 399 6.45 -1.92 8.16
CA LEU A 399 6.03 -1.03 9.26
C LEU A 399 6.13 0.45 8.86
N LEU A 400 7.18 0.84 8.12
CA LEU A 400 7.30 2.19 7.60
C LEU A 400 6.20 2.49 6.57
N ALA A 401 5.94 1.59 5.62
CA ALA A 401 4.87 1.75 4.64
C ALA A 401 3.51 1.93 5.33
N TYR A 402 3.22 1.15 6.37
CA TYR A 402 1.94 1.23 7.09
C TYR A 402 1.81 2.52 7.89
N THR A 403 2.91 3.00 8.47
CA THR A 403 2.96 4.30 9.16
C THR A 403 2.63 5.44 8.20
N PHE A 404 3.20 5.43 6.98
CA PHE A 404 2.92 6.45 5.96
C PHE A 404 1.50 6.37 5.42
N VAL A 405 0.94 5.17 5.20
CA VAL A 405 -0.46 5.02 4.79
C VAL A 405 -1.41 5.52 5.89
N ALA A 406 -1.12 5.23 7.16
CA ALA A 406 -1.90 5.76 8.28
C ALA A 406 -1.80 7.30 8.40
N ALA A 407 -0.64 7.89 8.13
CA ALA A 407 -0.52 9.36 8.08
C ALA A 407 -1.28 9.94 6.88
N SER A 408 -1.17 9.30 5.72
CA SER A 408 -1.80 9.70 4.46
C SER A 408 -3.33 9.71 4.56
N ILE A 409 -3.94 8.76 5.28
CA ILE A 409 -5.40 8.71 5.42
C ILE A 409 -5.92 9.86 6.29
N ILE A 410 -5.15 10.25 7.31
CA ILE A 410 -5.48 11.44 8.09
C ILE A 410 -5.44 12.64 7.16
N VAL A 411 -4.33 12.86 6.45
CA VAL A 411 -4.20 14.01 5.54
C VAL A 411 -5.33 14.05 4.51
N LEU A 412 -5.64 12.93 3.85
CA LEU A 412 -6.69 12.86 2.84
C LEU A 412 -8.09 13.23 3.37
N ARG A 413 -8.43 12.86 4.61
CA ARG A 413 -9.76 13.16 5.19
C ARG A 413 -10.00 14.63 5.50
N TYR A 414 -8.94 15.42 5.58
CA TYR A 414 -8.99 16.83 5.97
C TYR A 414 -8.50 17.77 4.85
N GLN A 415 -7.99 17.26 3.73
CA GLN A 415 -7.76 18.06 2.53
C GLN A 415 -9.10 18.45 1.87
N GLN A 416 -9.14 19.62 1.21
CA GLN A 416 -10.28 20.05 0.42
C GLN A 416 -10.23 19.45 -0.99
N ASP A 417 -11.39 19.03 -1.52
CA ASP A 417 -11.52 18.68 -2.93
C ASP A 417 -11.23 19.92 -3.79
N LYS A 418 -10.06 19.93 -4.45
CA LYS A 418 -9.67 21.00 -5.38
C LYS A 418 -10.57 21.06 -6.63
N SER A 419 -11.50 20.12 -6.82
CA SER A 419 -12.37 20.01 -7.99
C SER A 419 -13.53 21.02 -8.04
N THR A 420 -13.84 21.72 -6.96
CA THR A 420 -14.95 22.72 -6.93
C THR A 420 -14.56 24.15 -7.30
N GLY A 421 -13.30 24.43 -7.64
CA GLY A 421 -12.82 25.79 -7.96
C GLY A 421 -12.87 26.22 -9.43
N SER A 422 -13.01 25.28 -10.38
CA SER A 422 -12.80 25.58 -11.81
C SER A 422 -13.96 25.20 -12.75
N SER A 423 -15.15 24.88 -12.23
CA SER A 423 -16.33 24.59 -13.06
C SER A 423 -17.52 25.50 -12.70
N GLY A 424 -17.32 26.80 -12.89
CA GLY A 424 -18.40 27.74 -13.19
C GLY A 424 -18.75 27.68 -14.68
N GLY A 425 -19.12 26.51 -15.18
CA GLY A 425 -19.53 26.28 -16.57
C GLY A 425 -20.86 25.55 -16.57
N ILE A 426 -21.89 26.24 -17.08
CA ILE A 426 -23.26 25.75 -17.23
C ILE A 426 -23.24 24.39 -17.92
N LYS A 427 -23.58 23.31 -17.19
CA LYS A 427 -23.91 22.02 -17.80
C LYS A 427 -25.31 22.14 -18.39
N SER A 428 -25.39 22.28 -19.71
CA SER A 428 -26.60 21.99 -20.48
C SER A 428 -26.76 20.47 -20.56
N ASP A 429 -27.77 19.94 -19.87
CA ASP A 429 -28.19 18.56 -20.02
C ASP A 429 -28.68 18.35 -21.47
N THR A 430 -27.84 17.71 -22.29
CA THR A 430 -28.24 17.18 -23.59
C THR A 430 -27.82 15.71 -23.66
N SER A 431 -28.76 14.81 -23.39
CA SER A 431 -28.96 13.52 -24.08
C SER A 431 -29.78 12.56 -23.23
N SER A 432 -31.07 12.45 -23.55
CA SER A 432 -31.76 11.17 -23.45
C SER A 432 -32.36 10.87 -24.82
N THR A 433 -31.72 9.94 -25.52
CA THR A 433 -32.25 9.31 -26.73
C THR A 433 -33.20 8.20 -26.25
N PRO A 434 -34.49 8.17 -26.66
CA PRO A 434 -35.28 6.96 -26.53
C PRO A 434 -35.13 6.11 -27.79
N SER A 435 -34.90 4.83 -27.55
CA SER A 435 -34.85 3.75 -28.53
C SER A 435 -36.17 3.59 -29.30
N LEU A 436 -36.04 3.31 -30.61
CA LEU A 436 -37.13 2.81 -31.45
C LEU A 436 -37.62 1.45 -30.93
N ASN A 437 -38.94 1.29 -30.84
CA ASN A 437 -39.62 0.05 -31.19
C ASN A 437 -41.05 0.35 -31.68
N GLN A 438 -41.34 -0.12 -32.89
CA GLN A 438 -42.67 -0.13 -33.52
C GLN A 438 -43.54 -1.23 -32.91
N SER A 439 -44.84 -0.97 -32.71
CA SER A 439 -45.95 -1.80 -33.25
C SER A 439 -47.32 -1.36 -32.71
N GLY A 440 -48.28 -1.14 -33.64
CA GLY A 440 -49.68 -1.58 -33.49
C GLY A 440 -50.75 -0.62 -32.96
N GLN A 441 -51.71 -0.30 -33.85
CA GLN A 441 -53.16 -0.11 -33.62
C GLN A 441 -53.75 1.28 -33.25
N GLN A 442 -54.23 1.97 -34.29
CA GLN A 442 -55.58 2.52 -34.53
C GLN A 442 -56.57 2.69 -33.36
N LEU A 443 -57.10 3.92 -33.15
CA LEU A 443 -58.51 4.34 -33.32
C LEU A 443 -58.76 5.76 -32.74
N ASP A 444 -58.91 6.77 -33.61
CA ASP A 444 -60.01 7.75 -33.78
C ASP A 444 -60.78 8.41 -32.59
N PRO A 445 -61.43 9.59 -32.82
CA PRO A 445 -61.09 10.85 -32.16
C PRO A 445 -62.26 11.47 -31.37
N SER A 446 -62.02 12.48 -30.52
CA SER A 446 -62.99 13.59 -30.31
C SER A 446 -62.58 14.61 -29.23
N VAL A 447 -62.98 15.86 -29.52
CA VAL A 447 -63.32 16.98 -28.61
C VAL A 447 -62.26 18.08 -28.37
N ALA A 448 -62.42 19.12 -29.21
CA ALA A 448 -62.54 20.57 -28.93
C ALA A 448 -61.36 21.31 -28.25
N VAL A 449 -60.60 22.18 -28.93
CA VAL A 449 -60.92 23.48 -29.60
C VAL A 449 -60.65 24.70 -28.69
N ASN A 450 -59.60 25.46 -29.08
CA ASN A 450 -59.40 26.92 -29.13
C ASN A 450 -57.92 27.25 -28.80
N GLU A 451 -57.03 27.39 -29.78
CA GLU A 451 -56.75 28.62 -30.58
C GLU A 451 -56.50 29.84 -29.66
N THR A 452 -55.34 30.49 -29.66
CA THR A 452 -54.81 31.25 -30.81
C THR A 452 -53.30 31.50 -30.67
N GLN A 453 -52.60 31.48 -31.80
CA GLN A 453 -51.19 31.80 -32.02
C GLN A 453 -50.89 33.30 -31.78
N THR A 454 -49.66 33.63 -31.36
CA THR A 454 -48.88 34.70 -32.02
C THR A 454 -47.39 34.57 -31.73
N PHE A 455 -46.59 34.52 -32.81
CA PHE A 455 -45.16 34.82 -32.80
C PHE A 455 -44.96 36.31 -32.50
N ALA A 456 -44.03 36.66 -31.61
CA ALA A 456 -43.39 37.98 -31.61
C ALA A 456 -42.00 37.90 -30.95
N GLN A 457 -41.03 38.55 -31.60
CA GLN A 457 -39.71 38.91 -31.10
C GLN A 457 -39.81 39.82 -29.87
N ASP A 458 -38.89 39.68 -28.91
CA ASP A 458 -38.35 40.79 -28.10
C ASP A 458 -37.10 40.27 -27.37
N SER A 459 -35.90 40.78 -27.67
CA SER A 459 -35.28 41.99 -27.11
C SER A 459 -34.84 41.82 -25.65
N GLY A 460 -33.65 42.33 -25.34
CA GLY A 460 -32.95 42.06 -24.09
C GLY A 460 -33.61 42.74 -22.90
N GLU A 461 -34.08 41.93 -21.94
CA GLU A 461 -34.30 42.34 -20.56
C GLU A 461 -33.86 41.22 -19.59
N PRO A 462 -33.35 41.59 -18.39
CA PRO A 462 -32.92 40.63 -17.39
C PRO A 462 -34.12 39.87 -16.84
N LYS A 463 -34.08 38.53 -16.85
CA LYS A 463 -35.13 37.69 -16.24
C LYS A 463 -35.22 38.00 -14.74
N GLU A 464 -36.31 38.64 -14.35
CA GLU A 464 -36.66 38.95 -12.97
C GLU A 464 -37.19 37.67 -12.30
N TYR A 465 -36.52 37.23 -11.23
CA TYR A 465 -36.92 36.06 -10.45
C TYR A 465 -38.04 36.45 -9.47
N GLU A 466 -39.29 36.19 -9.87
CA GLU A 466 -40.53 36.63 -9.21
C GLU A 466 -41.19 35.57 -8.28
N SER A 467 -40.47 34.52 -7.86
CA SER A 467 -41.03 33.56 -6.88
C SER A 467 -40.22 33.51 -5.58
N PHE A 468 -40.90 33.76 -4.45
CA PHE A 468 -40.35 33.56 -3.10
C PHE A 468 -39.83 32.13 -2.91
N SER A 469 -40.41 31.14 -3.61
CA SER A 469 -39.96 29.74 -3.59
C SER A 469 -38.58 29.55 -4.23
N ASP A 470 -38.27 30.26 -5.31
CA ASP A 470 -36.95 30.18 -5.97
C ASP A 470 -35.88 30.89 -5.15
N LYS A 471 -36.24 32.03 -4.55
CA LYS A 471 -35.35 32.72 -3.59
C LYS A 471 -35.14 31.88 -2.34
N LEU A 472 -36.16 31.16 -1.84
CA LEU A 472 -36.02 30.24 -0.72
C LEU A 472 -35.19 29.02 -1.08
N GLN A 473 -35.35 28.43 -2.26
CA GLN A 473 -34.51 27.31 -2.73
C GLN A 473 -33.07 27.74 -2.98
N LEU A 474 -32.83 28.96 -3.46
CA LEU A 474 -31.48 29.52 -3.57
C LEU A 474 -30.90 29.82 -2.19
N VAL A 475 -31.68 30.34 -1.24
CA VAL A 475 -31.24 30.55 0.13
C VAL A 475 -31.01 29.21 0.84
N GLU A 476 -31.82 28.18 0.60
CA GLU A 476 -31.63 26.82 1.12
C GLU A 476 -30.45 26.13 0.44
N ARG A 477 -30.23 26.30 -0.86
CA ARG A 477 -29.02 25.84 -1.54
C ARG A 477 -27.79 26.58 -1.05
N GLN A 478 -27.85 27.91 -0.92
CA GLN A 478 -26.77 28.73 -0.41
C GLN A 478 -26.52 28.43 1.07
N LYS A 479 -27.56 28.15 1.86
CA LYS A 479 -27.46 27.74 3.26
C LYS A 479 -26.95 26.31 3.37
N ALA A 480 -27.33 25.39 2.49
CA ALA A 480 -26.79 24.03 2.41
C ALA A 480 -25.34 24.00 1.89
N VAL A 481 -24.96 24.92 1.01
CA VAL A 481 -23.58 25.13 0.55
C VAL A 481 -22.74 25.82 1.63
N LYS A 482 -23.33 26.74 2.40
CA LYS A 482 -22.70 27.43 3.54
C LYS A 482 -22.65 26.54 4.81
N GLU A 483 -23.56 25.58 4.94
CA GLU A 483 -23.60 24.53 5.97
C GLU A 483 -22.72 23.32 5.61
N ARG A 484 -22.44 23.08 4.31
CA ARG A 484 -21.33 22.22 3.87
C ARG A 484 -20.02 22.97 4.10
N ARG A 485 -19.64 23.08 5.38
CA ARG A 485 -18.34 23.58 5.80
C ARG A 485 -17.23 22.82 5.08
N ALA A 486 -16.27 23.56 4.57
CA ALA A 486 -15.19 23.00 3.78
C ALA A 486 -14.32 22.09 4.66
N ALA A 487 -13.92 20.93 4.14
CA ALA A 487 -13.06 20.01 4.89
C ALA A 487 -11.78 20.69 5.38
N GLY A 488 -11.32 20.31 6.57
CA GLY A 488 -10.13 20.92 7.17
C GLY A 488 -10.36 22.27 7.87
N THR A 489 -11.61 22.74 8.02
CA THR A 489 -11.94 23.86 8.93
C THR A 489 -12.23 23.38 10.35
N LEU A 490 -12.13 24.27 11.35
CA LEU A 490 -12.51 23.97 12.74
C LEU A 490 -14.01 23.65 12.87
N LYS A 491 -14.35 22.63 13.67
CA LYS A 491 -15.74 22.36 14.04
C LYS A 491 -16.37 23.57 14.74
N ALA A 492 -17.64 23.83 14.44
CA ALA A 492 -18.41 24.98 14.95
C ALA A 492 -18.33 25.19 16.46
N ARG A 493 -18.26 24.09 17.21
CA ARG A 493 -18.19 24.09 18.68
C ARG A 493 -16.89 24.67 19.24
N TRP A 494 -15.79 24.56 18.49
CA TRP A 494 -14.44 24.91 18.95
C TRP A 494 -13.90 26.20 18.31
N GLU A 495 -14.55 26.67 17.25
CA GLU A 495 -14.32 27.93 16.57
C GLU A 495 -14.20 29.15 17.53
N PRO A 496 -15.05 29.34 18.56
CA PRO A 496 -14.90 30.48 19.48
C PRO A 496 -13.69 30.39 20.42
N TYR A 497 -13.13 29.20 20.66
CA TYR A 497 -11.98 29.00 21.56
C TYR A 497 -10.64 28.96 20.81
N LEU A 498 -10.60 28.27 19.66
CA LEU A 498 -9.37 28.05 18.89
C LEU A 498 -9.25 28.96 17.67
N GLY A 499 -10.33 29.61 17.21
CA GLY A 499 -10.29 30.51 16.06
C GLY A 499 -9.36 31.71 16.24
N ARG A 500 -9.13 32.15 17.48
CA ARG A 500 -8.18 33.25 17.78
C ARG A 500 -6.71 32.85 17.63
N ILE A 501 -6.39 31.55 17.70
CA ILE A 501 -5.01 31.03 17.63
C ILE A 501 -4.72 30.40 16.27
N LEU A 502 -5.72 29.76 15.64
CA LEU A 502 -5.59 29.02 14.39
C LEU A 502 -6.23 29.73 13.17
N GLY A 503 -6.80 30.92 13.35
CA GLY A 503 -7.59 31.61 12.31
C GLY A 503 -6.80 32.13 11.11
N ASP A 504 -5.48 32.29 11.24
CA ASP A 504 -4.62 32.83 10.18
C ASP A 504 -4.07 31.75 9.22
N CYS A 505 -4.29 30.46 9.49
CA CYS A 505 -3.75 29.37 8.67
C CYS A 505 -4.74 28.91 7.59
N GLU A 506 -4.23 28.51 6.42
CA GLU A 506 -5.05 27.94 5.36
C GLU A 506 -5.72 26.62 5.81
N PRO A 507 -6.97 26.34 5.38
CA PRO A 507 -7.70 25.15 5.78
C PRO A 507 -6.96 23.89 5.31
N GLY A 508 -6.59 23.02 6.26
CA GLY A 508 -5.84 21.78 6.02
C GLY A 508 -4.34 21.84 6.33
N GLU A 509 -3.69 23.01 6.30
CA GLU A 509 -2.26 23.14 6.66
C GLU A 509 -2.03 22.80 8.13
N VAL A 510 -2.91 23.29 9.01
CA VAL A 510 -2.86 22.98 10.45
C VAL A 510 -2.92 21.47 10.70
N VAL A 511 -3.74 20.75 9.92
CA VAL A 511 -3.86 19.30 10.03
C VAL A 511 -2.58 18.62 9.56
N ALA A 512 -1.95 19.08 8.47
CA ALA A 512 -0.68 18.55 8.01
C ALA A 512 0.44 18.76 9.05
N PHE A 513 0.56 19.94 9.64
CA PHE A 513 1.51 20.21 10.74
C PHE A 513 1.20 19.36 11.97
N SER A 514 -0.07 19.17 12.30
CA SER A 514 -0.49 18.33 13.43
C SER A 514 -0.14 16.85 13.19
N VAL A 515 -0.29 16.33 11.97
CA VAL A 515 0.12 14.97 11.59
C VAL A 515 1.64 14.81 11.68
N LEU A 516 2.41 15.80 11.23
CA LEU A 516 3.86 15.79 11.39
C LEU A 516 4.27 15.78 12.87
N ALA A 517 3.65 16.64 13.70
CA ALA A 517 3.88 16.68 15.14
C ALA A 517 3.49 15.35 15.82
N LEU A 518 2.41 14.70 15.37
CA LEU A 518 1.98 13.39 15.83
C LEU A 518 3.04 12.32 15.52
N MET A 519 3.56 12.30 14.29
CA MET A 519 4.62 11.38 13.87
C MET A 519 5.92 11.59 14.67
N VAL A 520 6.37 12.83 14.80
CA VAL A 520 7.59 13.17 15.55
C VAL A 520 7.44 12.79 17.02
N SER A 521 6.31 13.15 17.65
CA SER A 521 6.06 12.79 19.05
C SER A 521 5.93 11.28 19.26
N ALA A 522 5.36 10.52 18.32
CA ALA A 522 5.32 9.06 18.37
C ALA A 522 6.72 8.43 18.29
N VAL A 523 7.58 8.94 17.40
CA VAL A 523 9.00 8.51 17.31
C VAL A 523 9.75 8.85 18.58
N SER A 524 9.62 10.07 19.09
CA SER A 524 10.30 10.48 20.33
C SER A 524 9.81 9.69 21.53
N PHE A 525 8.50 9.51 21.70
CA PHE A 525 7.92 8.70 22.77
C PHE A 525 8.42 7.25 22.73
N SER A 526 8.39 6.63 21.54
CA SER A 526 8.84 5.25 21.36
C SER A 526 10.34 5.10 21.58
N ALA A 527 11.17 6.05 21.11
CA ALA A 527 12.61 6.05 21.33
C ALA A 527 12.96 6.13 22.80
N VAL A 528 12.20 6.92 23.57
CA VAL A 528 12.41 7.07 25.01
C VAL A 528 12.01 5.79 25.73
N LEU A 529 10.87 5.19 25.38
CA LEU A 529 10.47 3.89 25.94
C LEU A 529 11.49 2.78 25.69
N VAL A 530 12.12 2.76 24.51
CA VAL A 530 13.05 1.68 24.13
C VAL A 530 14.47 1.92 24.63
N PHE A 531 15.01 3.13 24.48
CA PHE A 531 16.41 3.43 24.77
C PHE A 531 16.63 4.16 26.10
N GLY A 532 15.59 4.73 26.69
CA GLY A 532 15.68 5.59 27.87
C GLY A 532 16.26 4.89 29.10
N THR A 533 15.96 3.59 29.29
CA THR A 533 16.50 2.81 30.41
C THR A 533 17.89 2.25 30.16
N ASN A 534 18.22 1.89 28.92
CA ASN A 534 19.41 1.08 28.61
C ASN A 534 20.61 1.89 28.12
N GLN A 535 20.39 3.00 27.40
CA GLN A 535 21.45 3.76 26.73
C GLN A 535 21.59 5.18 27.27
N LEU A 536 20.49 5.80 27.69
CA LEU A 536 20.50 7.22 28.07
C LEU A 536 20.90 7.47 29.53
N HIS A 537 20.98 6.43 30.39
CA HIS A 537 21.29 6.51 31.83
C HIS A 537 20.63 7.72 32.54
N LEU A 538 19.42 8.09 32.11
CA LEU A 538 18.73 9.27 32.63
C LEU A 538 18.25 9.01 34.06
N PRO A 539 18.28 10.01 34.95
CA PRO A 539 17.60 9.89 36.24
C PRO A 539 16.11 9.65 36.01
N VAL A 540 15.50 8.78 36.84
CA VAL A 540 14.10 8.32 36.70
C VAL A 540 13.12 9.48 36.52
N TRP A 541 13.35 10.61 37.20
CA TRP A 541 12.49 11.79 37.08
C TRP A 541 12.58 12.47 35.71
N SER A 542 13.76 12.54 35.10
CA SER A 542 13.92 13.09 33.74
C SER A 542 13.29 12.17 32.70
N PHE A 543 13.49 10.85 32.84
CA PHE A 543 12.86 9.85 31.99
C PHE A 543 11.33 9.93 32.04
N THR A 544 10.75 9.96 33.24
CA THR A 544 9.28 10.05 33.41
C THR A 544 8.72 11.38 32.91
N LEU A 545 9.39 12.50 33.17
CA LEU A 545 8.98 13.81 32.66
C LEU A 545 8.94 13.84 31.13
N LEU A 546 9.95 13.27 30.48
CA LEU A 546 10.08 13.29 29.03
C LEU A 546 9.08 12.34 28.35
N LEU A 547 8.74 11.21 28.98
CA LEU A 547 7.60 10.37 28.58
C LEU A 547 6.26 11.12 28.67
N VAL A 548 6.03 11.84 29.77
CA VAL A 548 4.80 12.62 29.97
C VAL A 548 4.69 13.73 28.92
N ILE A 549 5.79 14.44 28.64
CA ILE A 549 5.80 15.51 27.62
C ILE A 549 5.44 14.95 26.24
N PHE A 550 6.12 13.89 25.77
CA PHE A 550 5.83 13.36 24.44
C PHE A 550 4.45 12.72 24.35
N SER A 551 3.97 12.07 25.43
CA SER A 551 2.59 11.59 25.49
C SER A 551 1.58 12.74 25.43
N LEU A 552 1.83 13.87 26.09
CA LEU A 552 0.96 15.05 26.04
C LEU A 552 0.95 15.67 24.65
N VAL A 553 2.10 15.81 23.99
CA VAL A 553 2.19 16.32 22.61
C VAL A 553 1.44 15.40 21.64
N PHE A 554 1.61 14.08 21.80
CA PHE A 554 0.90 13.09 20.98
C PHE A 554 -0.62 13.20 21.17
N LEU A 555 -1.12 13.25 22.40
CA LEU A 555 -2.55 13.41 22.69
C LEU A 555 -3.10 14.76 22.22
N LEU A 556 -2.31 15.84 22.35
CA LEU A 556 -2.70 17.18 21.89
C LEU A 556 -2.79 17.22 20.36
N SER A 557 -1.84 16.60 19.64
CA SER A 557 -1.91 16.50 18.18
C SER A 557 -3.14 15.71 17.70
N LEU A 558 -3.49 14.61 18.38
CA LEU A 558 -4.71 13.85 18.12
C LEU A 558 -5.97 14.68 18.37
N ALA A 559 -6.01 15.42 19.48
CA ALA A 559 -7.13 16.30 19.82
C ALA A 559 -7.29 17.41 18.77
N LEU A 560 -6.19 18.04 18.34
CA LEU A 560 -6.21 19.07 17.29
C LEU A 560 -6.77 18.53 15.97
N ILE A 561 -6.35 17.34 15.54
CA ILE A 561 -6.89 16.69 14.34
C ILE A 561 -8.38 16.38 14.54
N TRP A 562 -8.78 15.89 15.71
CA TRP A 562 -10.18 15.56 16.00
C TRP A 562 -11.11 16.78 16.03
N VAL A 563 -10.59 17.96 16.36
CA VAL A 563 -11.32 19.23 16.38
C VAL A 563 -11.65 19.75 14.98
N HIS A 564 -10.92 19.34 13.95
CA HIS A 564 -11.21 19.72 12.56
C HIS A 564 -12.35 18.90 11.96
N GLU A 565 -12.98 19.43 10.92
CA GLU A 565 -14.10 18.82 10.22
C GLU A 565 -13.62 17.87 9.12
N GLN A 566 -14.14 16.63 9.15
CA GLN A 566 -13.77 15.57 8.20
C GLN A 566 -14.60 15.67 6.93
N GLN A 567 -14.04 15.24 5.80
CA GLN A 567 -14.79 15.07 4.56
C GLN A 567 -15.94 14.04 4.72
N PRO A 568 -17.21 14.42 4.52
CA PRO A 568 -18.32 13.47 4.54
C PRO A 568 -18.40 12.72 3.20
N ASN A 569 -17.83 11.50 3.13
CA ASN A 569 -18.01 10.62 1.98
C ASN A 569 -18.94 9.43 2.31
N HIS A 570 -20.21 9.54 1.96
CA HIS A 570 -21.23 8.55 2.30
C HIS A 570 -21.21 7.27 1.44
N LYS A 571 -20.39 7.21 0.37
CA LYS A 571 -20.45 6.10 -0.60
C LYS A 571 -19.37 5.02 -0.40
N THR A 572 -18.29 5.32 0.32
CA THR A 572 -17.15 4.41 0.50
C THR A 572 -16.94 4.03 1.97
N PHE A 573 -16.31 2.88 2.20
CA PHE A 573 -15.92 2.46 3.55
C PHE A 573 -14.98 3.50 4.18
N GLN A 574 -15.21 3.76 5.46
CA GLN A 574 -14.46 4.72 6.26
C GLN A 574 -13.97 4.02 7.53
N VAL A 575 -12.67 4.14 7.83
CA VAL A 575 -12.12 3.73 9.12
C VAL A 575 -12.90 4.40 10.26
N PRO A 576 -13.36 3.63 11.25
CA PRO A 576 -14.03 4.19 12.41
C PRO A 576 -13.06 4.97 13.29
N LEU A 577 -13.55 5.92 14.10
CA LEU A 577 -12.76 6.61 15.14
C LEU A 577 -11.48 7.32 14.63
N VAL A 578 -11.46 7.84 13.40
CA VAL A 578 -10.38 8.75 12.96
C VAL A 578 -10.46 10.04 13.79
N PRO A 579 -9.34 10.53 14.36
CA PRO A 579 -7.93 10.16 14.08
C PRO A 579 -7.28 9.13 15.01
N PHE A 580 -8.00 8.56 15.98
CA PHE A 580 -7.44 7.67 17.00
C PHE A 580 -6.90 6.36 16.44
N ILE A 581 -7.63 5.68 15.55
CA ILE A 581 -7.16 4.41 14.96
C ILE A 581 -5.87 4.60 14.17
N PRO A 582 -5.78 5.52 13.17
CA PRO A 582 -4.54 5.75 12.45
C PRO A 582 -3.39 6.25 13.36
N GLY A 583 -3.68 7.11 14.34
CA GLY A 583 -2.67 7.62 15.27
C GLY A 583 -2.05 6.54 16.16
N PHE A 584 -2.86 5.65 16.72
CA PHE A 584 -2.33 4.54 17.52
C PHE A 584 -1.66 3.46 16.67
N SER A 585 -2.10 3.28 15.40
CA SER A 585 -1.37 2.44 14.43
C SER A 585 0.04 2.97 14.17
N ILE A 586 0.19 4.30 13.97
CA ILE A 586 1.50 4.96 13.86
C ILE A 586 2.36 4.69 15.09
N LEU A 587 1.81 4.88 16.29
CA LEU A 587 2.53 4.65 17.55
C LEU A 587 3.04 3.21 17.66
N LEU A 588 2.17 2.22 17.42
CA LEU A 588 2.53 0.81 17.50
C LEU A 588 3.57 0.43 16.44
N ASN A 589 3.40 0.88 15.19
CA ASN A 589 4.34 0.56 14.13
C ASN A 589 5.73 1.12 14.45
N VAL A 590 5.80 2.38 14.91
CA VAL A 590 7.04 3.03 15.30
C VAL A 590 7.69 2.34 16.50
N PHE A 591 6.90 1.94 17.49
CA PHE A 591 7.41 1.17 18.63
C PHE A 591 8.02 -0.16 18.20
N LEU A 592 7.35 -0.92 17.32
CA LEU A 592 7.85 -2.21 16.81
C LEU A 592 9.11 -2.03 15.95
N MET A 593 9.19 -0.97 15.14
CA MET A 593 10.40 -0.65 14.34
C MET A 593 11.65 -0.44 15.22
N LEU A 594 11.50 0.16 16.40
CA LEU A 594 12.61 0.42 17.32
C LEU A 594 13.04 -0.81 18.11
N LYS A 595 12.23 -1.87 18.15
CA LYS A 595 12.59 -3.16 18.76
C LYS A 595 13.40 -4.07 17.82
N LEU A 596 13.51 -3.71 16.55
CA LEU A 596 14.34 -4.43 15.58
C LEU A 596 15.84 -4.18 15.78
N SER A 597 16.66 -5.07 15.24
CA SER A 597 18.12 -4.97 15.32
C SER A 597 18.68 -3.66 14.74
N PRO A 598 19.72 -3.05 15.33
CA PRO A 598 20.39 -1.88 14.76
C PRO A 598 20.95 -2.13 13.35
N LEU A 599 21.35 -3.37 13.06
CA LEU A 599 21.84 -3.76 11.71
C LEU A 599 20.76 -3.58 10.65
N THR A 600 19.50 -3.81 11.01
CA THR A 600 18.34 -3.64 10.14
C THR A 600 18.18 -2.19 9.70
N TRP A 601 18.40 -1.24 10.61
CA TRP A 601 18.36 0.19 10.32
C TRP A 601 19.46 0.63 9.35
N ILE A 602 20.67 0.07 9.48
CA ILE A 602 21.78 0.35 8.57
C ILE A 602 21.43 -0.12 7.15
N ARG A 603 20.98 -1.38 7.01
CA ARG A 603 20.57 -1.96 5.71
C ARG A 603 19.46 -1.13 5.06
N PHE A 604 18.47 -0.74 5.85
CA PHE A 604 17.35 0.07 5.39
C PHE A 604 17.76 1.48 4.95
N THR A 605 18.66 2.12 5.69
CA THR A 605 19.18 3.45 5.33
C THR A 605 19.97 3.40 4.02
N ILE A 606 20.81 2.37 3.83
CA ILE A 606 21.55 2.16 2.58
C ILE A 606 20.59 1.98 1.40
N TRP A 607 19.53 1.17 1.58
CA TRP A 607 18.52 0.96 0.56
C TRP A 607 17.74 2.23 0.20
N LEU A 608 17.31 3.00 1.21
CA LEU A 608 16.64 4.29 0.98
C LEU A 608 17.56 5.28 0.26
N ALA A 609 18.84 5.33 0.62
CA ALA A 609 19.83 6.18 -0.06
C ALA A 609 19.98 5.79 -1.53
N ALA A 610 20.03 4.49 -1.85
CA ALA A 610 20.05 4.01 -3.23
C ALA A 610 18.79 4.43 -4.01
N GLY A 611 17.61 4.35 -3.39
CA GLY A 611 16.36 4.81 -3.98
C GLY A 611 16.37 6.31 -4.29
N LEU A 612 16.81 7.13 -3.33
CA LEU A 612 16.93 8.58 -3.53
C LEU A 612 17.88 8.91 -4.68
N LEU A 613 18.99 8.17 -4.83
CA LEU A 613 19.89 8.34 -5.98
C LEU A 613 19.20 8.04 -7.31
N VAL A 614 18.38 6.99 -7.39
CA VAL A 614 17.59 6.68 -8.58
C VAL A 614 16.55 7.76 -8.86
N TYR A 615 15.86 8.26 -7.83
CA TYR A 615 14.85 9.30 -7.99
C TYR A 615 15.44 10.62 -8.49
N PHE A 616 16.49 11.12 -7.84
CA PHE A 616 17.14 12.37 -8.26
C PHE A 616 17.91 12.22 -9.58
N GLY A 617 18.42 11.03 -9.88
CA GLY A 617 19.13 10.75 -11.13
C GLY A 617 18.19 10.54 -12.34
N TYR A 618 17.02 9.95 -12.15
CA TYR A 618 16.12 9.56 -13.25
C TYR A 618 14.68 10.07 -13.05
N GLY A 619 14.06 9.74 -11.91
CA GLY A 619 12.62 9.92 -11.67
C GLY A 619 12.13 11.38 -11.74
N VAL A 620 12.85 12.31 -11.11
CA VAL A 620 12.50 13.76 -11.12
C VAL A 620 12.41 14.34 -12.54
N TRP A 621 13.22 13.82 -13.46
CA TRP A 621 13.32 14.32 -14.82
C TRP A 621 12.33 13.67 -15.79
N HIS A 622 11.90 12.44 -15.50
CA HIS A 622 11.03 11.64 -16.37
C HIS A 622 9.59 11.51 -15.87
N SER A 623 9.25 12.13 -14.73
CA SER A 623 7.89 12.15 -14.17
C SER A 623 6.86 12.68 -15.18
N LYS A 624 5.85 11.85 -15.47
CA LYS A 624 4.75 12.22 -16.40
C LYS A 624 3.90 13.38 -15.89
N GLU A 625 3.65 13.46 -14.59
CA GLU A 625 2.92 14.58 -13.99
C GLU A 625 3.71 15.89 -14.16
N GLY A 626 5.05 15.80 -14.14
CA GLY A 626 5.90 16.93 -14.48
C GLY A 626 5.78 17.41 -15.92
N LEU A 627 5.64 16.49 -16.87
CA LEU A 627 5.39 16.80 -18.27
C LEU A 627 3.98 17.40 -18.47
N ARG A 628 2.95 16.85 -17.78
CA ARG A 628 1.57 17.38 -17.80
C ARG A 628 1.48 18.81 -17.27
N GLU A 629 2.14 19.12 -16.14
CA GLU A 629 2.19 20.49 -15.59
C GLU A 629 2.85 21.47 -16.57
N GLN A 630 3.96 21.07 -17.22
CA GLN A 630 4.63 21.91 -18.21
C GLN A 630 3.72 22.19 -19.42
N GLN A 631 3.05 21.16 -19.93
CA GLN A 631 2.12 21.30 -21.06
C GLN A 631 0.92 22.18 -20.69
N GLY A 632 0.37 22.05 -19.48
CA GLY A 632 -0.70 22.92 -18.98
C GLY A 632 -0.27 24.38 -18.82
N GLN A 633 0.95 24.63 -18.34
CA GLN A 633 1.51 25.98 -18.24
C GLN A 633 1.79 26.62 -19.61
N GLU A 634 2.26 25.84 -20.58
CA GLU A 634 2.51 26.32 -21.94
C GLU A 634 1.20 26.67 -22.67
N VAL A 635 0.14 25.87 -22.44
CA VAL A 635 -1.22 26.16 -22.91
C VAL A 635 -1.80 27.38 -22.21
N ALA A 636 -1.65 27.52 -20.89
CA ALA A 636 -2.12 28.69 -20.14
C ALA A 636 -1.38 29.98 -20.56
N ALA A 637 -0.07 29.90 -20.81
CA ALA A 637 0.73 31.01 -21.32
C ALA A 637 0.36 31.43 -22.76
N ARG A 638 -0.22 30.51 -23.55
CA ARG A 638 -0.79 30.83 -24.88
C ARG A 638 -2.08 31.66 -24.80
N TYR A 639 -2.78 31.68 -23.66
CA TYR A 639 -3.94 32.54 -23.47
C TYR A 639 -3.55 33.86 -22.80
N VAL A 640 -2.97 34.79 -23.57
CA VAL A 640 -2.77 36.18 -23.12
C VAL A 640 -4.02 36.98 -23.46
N VAL A 641 -4.78 37.39 -22.44
CA VAL A 641 -5.91 38.32 -22.61
C VAL A 641 -5.35 39.70 -22.98
N LEU A 642 -5.46 40.08 -24.25
CA LEU A 642 -5.22 41.45 -24.69
C LEU A 642 -6.36 42.37 -24.20
N PRO A 643 -6.09 43.65 -23.87
CA PRO A 643 -7.05 44.58 -23.24
C PRO A 643 -8.16 45.08 -24.18
N SER A 644 -8.53 44.30 -25.19
CA SER A 644 -9.49 44.67 -26.22
C SER A 644 -10.29 43.44 -26.68
N GLY A 645 -10.95 42.77 -25.73
CA GLY A 645 -12.27 42.12 -25.89
C GLY A 645 -12.55 41.22 -27.11
N SER A 646 -11.56 40.75 -27.86
CA SER A 646 -11.74 39.86 -29.00
C SER A 646 -10.84 38.64 -28.85
N LEU A 647 -11.46 37.47 -28.83
CA LEU A 647 -10.81 36.18 -28.94
C LEU A 647 -10.42 35.99 -30.41
N VAL A 648 -9.14 36.19 -30.73
CA VAL A 648 -8.56 35.70 -31.99
C VAL A 648 -7.51 34.67 -31.66
N GLU A 649 -7.73 33.45 -32.14
CA GLU A 649 -6.79 32.33 -32.04
C GLU A 649 -5.60 32.59 -32.98
N THR A 650 -4.50 33.13 -32.46
CA THR A 650 -3.24 33.21 -33.22
C THR A 650 -2.49 31.90 -33.09
N VAL A 651 -2.73 30.99 -34.04
CA VAL A 651 -1.90 29.80 -34.25
C VAL A 651 -0.55 30.26 -34.82
N GLN A 652 0.44 30.48 -33.95
CA GLN A 652 1.83 30.59 -34.38
C GLN A 652 2.42 29.18 -34.44
N ASN A 653 2.53 28.61 -35.64
CA ASN A 653 3.31 27.39 -35.86
C ASN A 653 4.78 27.69 -35.59
N VAL A 654 5.29 27.24 -34.44
CA VAL A 654 6.74 27.12 -34.25
C VAL A 654 7.15 25.80 -34.88
N GLN A 655 7.63 25.87 -36.10
CA GLN A 655 8.27 24.77 -36.80
C GLN A 655 9.57 24.41 -36.05
N PRO A 656 9.86 23.13 -35.73
CA PRO A 656 11.11 22.78 -35.07
C PRO A 656 12.28 23.02 -36.03
N GLU A 657 13.37 23.59 -35.51
CA GLU A 657 14.58 23.91 -36.26
C GLU A 657 15.11 22.67 -37.03
N GLY A 658 15.09 22.77 -38.36
CA GLY A 658 15.67 21.76 -39.25
C GLY A 658 17.18 21.91 -39.31
N HIS A 659 17.90 20.84 -38.96
CA HIS A 659 19.29 20.66 -39.33
C HIS A 659 19.42 20.68 -40.86
N THR A 660 20.13 21.68 -41.37
CA THR A 660 20.60 21.76 -42.76
C THR A 660 21.62 20.66 -43.02
N HIS A 661 21.29 19.72 -43.90
CA HIS A 661 22.29 18.97 -44.66
C HIS A 661 21.94 19.01 -46.14
N ASN A 662 22.90 19.52 -46.93
CA ASN A 662 22.85 19.70 -48.38
C ASN A 662 22.45 18.42 -49.14
N THR A 663 21.61 18.57 -50.15
CA THR A 663 21.71 17.76 -51.38
C THR A 663 21.09 18.50 -52.56
N HIS A 664 21.93 18.80 -53.54
CA HIS A 664 21.56 19.29 -54.86
C HIS A 664 20.62 18.31 -55.58
N THR A 665 19.59 18.83 -56.24
CA THR A 665 18.95 18.16 -57.39
C THR A 665 18.68 19.20 -58.49
N PRO A 666 18.90 18.85 -59.78
CA PRO A 666 18.80 19.79 -60.89
C PRO A 666 17.39 19.89 -61.45
N THR A 667 17.10 21.06 -62.01
CA THR A 667 15.91 21.48 -62.74
C THR A 667 15.64 20.60 -63.98
N LEU A 668 14.38 20.19 -64.16
CA LEU A 668 13.86 19.61 -65.40
C LEU A 668 12.69 20.48 -65.91
N ASP A 669 12.97 21.15 -67.02
CA ASP A 669 12.03 21.89 -67.86
C ASP A 669 11.03 20.95 -68.55
N ASN A 670 9.77 21.39 -68.67
CA ASN A 670 8.82 20.84 -69.63
C ASN A 670 8.99 21.56 -70.98
N PRO A 671 9.04 20.86 -72.13
CA PRO A 671 8.93 21.49 -73.44
C PRO A 671 7.48 21.38 -73.98
N PRO A 672 7.03 22.33 -74.83
CA PRO A 672 5.84 22.14 -75.64
C PRO A 672 6.19 21.75 -77.09
N ALA A 673 5.31 20.89 -77.63
CA ALA A 673 4.84 20.83 -79.01
C ALA A 673 5.80 20.59 -80.21
N SER A 674 5.41 19.55 -80.95
CA SER A 674 5.31 19.44 -82.42
C SER A 674 6.46 18.81 -83.22
N ARG A 675 6.02 17.80 -83.99
CA ARG A 675 6.61 17.04 -85.10
C ARG A 675 7.53 15.86 -84.77
#